data_AF-A0A8S2Q5A3-F1
#
_entry.id   AF-A0A8S2Q5A3-F1
#
_cell.length_a   1.000
_cell.length_b   1.000
_cell.length_c   1.000
_cell.angle_alpha   90.00
_cell.angle_beta   90.00
_cell.angle_gamma   90.00
#
_symmetry.space_group_name_H-M   'P 1'
#
loop_
_entity.id
_entity.type
_entity.pdbx_description
1 polymer ?
#
loop_
_entity_poly.entity_id
_entity_poly.type
_entity_poly.pdbx_seq_one_letter_code
_entity_poly.pdbx_strand_id
1 'polypeptide(L)'
;MLHLVDHWIQQLLGEFLQKRDHFKYKLKEKWEKQELFVNHEHNNKTRTTYFVVKELQEALNGVLSRSSFEETTDYITKLECKNHDVNELKEKFNELSEQYFKIIDSLEYIDRETKSYNTHIKSIRDSLMSLKALNDKITHTICIIGLEKAGKSTFINALTGFQLLPTASERCTQIRTVLKPPLQNQLQRFATVTYYNDHEFKTYFDKMVKKTDESNEQFERRKREVMEEREALKKKFPHEHFDINAYDTRSNEAEKQKIINSLHDYIKGELYVNIIKEISIYTDKLPGENYELLDVPGFDSPIKEHRDAGLLAIATADAFLFLSNGQSPSLTDPQICLLHEIQTHHYEAMQRAFGILTKLDLCSTRAIYLDHYEKCKGELIDKLFNPARIFAACPRLELLEERSDEYRAIDGKIRHFDNLKNGFELAKAALNEFIEYELPKTHLKQLLDLGKTRLLRFANEALDIVRQKQLLPENLAIMSIDEYLKVHNTEHWDRYYYEDRFNPTFAKANEWHTTIITRDRSKFINDTKQIFHDCFLELTKEFMQPQQRIDKLMYEVYGYTKLILNAHPPDNNQREKLSFELENIVDKTSDHLAQHFYHSYVCELENILNEISPEEKDLYRTKLSLEKCRYEVHALIFRICRPVIMAGLRYSRSDFHCKEEAIRELIYIAPIVAYKIVNDRTQDNRGELALMIPNLAELLLKGGSGTSERLIQSLFVRDE
;
A
#
# COMPACT_ATOMS: atom_id res chain seq x y z
N MET A 1 59.97 -8.01 -14.79
CA MET A 1 59.09 -7.09 -14.02
C MET A 1 57.64 -7.56 -14.04
N LEU A 2 57.00 -7.75 -15.20
CA LEU A 2 55.61 -8.25 -15.26
C LEU A 2 55.40 -9.57 -14.48
N HIS A 3 56.25 -10.56 -14.69
CA HIS A 3 56.25 -11.83 -13.92
C HIS A 3 56.45 -11.65 -12.41
N LEU A 4 57.15 -10.60 -11.98
CA LEU A 4 57.34 -10.30 -10.56
C LEU A 4 56.04 -9.76 -9.96
N VAL A 5 55.37 -8.86 -10.67
CA VAL A 5 54.05 -8.34 -10.29
C VAL A 5 52.99 -9.44 -10.33
N ASP A 6 53.02 -10.32 -11.33
CA ASP A 6 52.16 -11.51 -11.42
C ASP A 6 52.35 -12.41 -10.18
N HIS A 7 53.60 -12.68 -9.80
CA HIS A 7 53.90 -13.45 -8.60
C HIS A 7 53.34 -12.81 -7.33
N TRP A 8 53.46 -11.48 -7.18
CA TRP A 8 52.85 -10.75 -6.07
C TRP A 8 51.33 -10.85 -6.06
N ILE A 9 50.67 -10.66 -7.20
CA ILE A 9 49.22 -10.76 -7.32
C ILE A 9 48.74 -12.18 -6.98
N GLN A 10 49.41 -13.22 -7.50
CA GLN A 10 49.08 -14.61 -7.19
C GLN A 10 49.27 -14.92 -5.69
N GLN A 11 50.32 -14.37 -5.06
CA GLN A 11 50.51 -14.50 -3.61
C GLN A 11 49.32 -13.88 -2.85
N LEU A 12 48.87 -12.68 -3.25
CA LEU A 12 47.74 -11.98 -2.61
C LEU A 12 46.42 -12.74 -2.77
N LEU A 13 46.13 -13.25 -3.96
CA LEU A 13 44.95 -14.08 -4.20
C LEU A 13 44.99 -15.37 -3.39
N GLY A 14 46.18 -15.99 -3.27
CA GLY A 14 46.39 -17.15 -2.41
C GLY A 14 46.18 -16.85 -0.92
N GLU A 15 46.69 -15.72 -0.43
CA GLU A 15 46.46 -15.25 0.95
C GLU A 15 44.98 -14.98 1.22
N PHE A 16 44.26 -14.40 0.27
CA PHE A 16 42.82 -14.16 0.37
C PHE A 16 42.02 -15.47 0.47
N LEU A 17 42.36 -16.47 -0.36
CA LEU A 17 41.76 -17.81 -0.29
C LEU A 17 42.00 -18.49 1.06
N GLN A 18 43.20 -18.36 1.63
CA GLN A 18 43.52 -18.92 2.95
C GLN A 18 42.73 -18.25 4.08
N LYS A 19 42.41 -16.97 3.95
CA LYS A 19 41.63 -16.21 4.94
C LYS A 19 40.10 -16.35 4.76
N ARG A 20 39.62 -17.13 3.78
CA ARG A 20 38.20 -17.33 3.49
C ARG A 20 37.35 -17.66 4.73
N ASP A 21 37.80 -18.60 5.55
CA ASP A 21 37.00 -19.05 6.70
C ASP A 21 37.03 -18.01 7.84
N HIS A 22 38.11 -17.22 7.93
CA HIS A 22 38.21 -16.09 8.86
C HIS A 22 37.21 -14.97 8.50
N PHE A 23 37.10 -14.62 7.21
CA PHE A 23 36.10 -13.65 6.76
C PHE A 23 34.68 -14.15 7.02
N LYS A 24 34.41 -15.42 6.74
CA LYS A 24 33.11 -16.06 7.00
C LYS A 24 32.73 -15.94 8.47
N TYR A 25 33.64 -16.21 9.40
CA TYR A 25 33.37 -16.10 10.84
C TYR A 25 33.08 -14.66 11.26
N LYS A 26 33.92 -13.71 10.84
CA LYS A 26 33.81 -12.30 11.25
C LYS A 26 32.53 -11.63 10.71
N LEU A 27 32.13 -11.97 9.48
CA LEU A 27 30.88 -11.49 8.90
C LEU A 27 29.65 -12.20 9.47
N LYS A 28 29.77 -13.46 9.91
CA LYS A 28 28.67 -14.18 10.58
C LYS A 28 28.22 -13.47 11.86
N GLU A 29 29.16 -12.95 12.66
CA GLU A 29 28.81 -12.19 13.86
C GLU A 29 27.97 -10.94 13.53
N LYS A 30 28.26 -10.27 12.41
CA LYS A 30 27.47 -9.12 11.93
C LYS A 30 26.13 -9.53 11.31
N TRP A 31 26.08 -10.67 10.64
CA TRP A 31 24.83 -11.26 10.13
C TRP A 31 23.86 -11.54 11.28
N GLU A 32 24.34 -12.12 12.37
CA GLU A 32 23.55 -12.42 13.56
C GLU A 32 23.05 -11.14 14.26
N LYS A 33 23.79 -10.04 14.17
CA LYS A 33 23.40 -8.71 14.68
C LYS A 33 22.52 -7.90 13.71
N GLN A 34 22.18 -8.43 12.53
CA GLN A 34 21.43 -7.72 11.47
C GLN A 34 22.10 -6.42 11.00
N GLU A 35 23.42 -6.32 11.11
CA GLU A 35 24.19 -5.15 10.68
C GLU A 35 24.59 -5.20 9.20
N LEU A 36 24.35 -6.35 8.54
CA LEU A 36 24.59 -6.54 7.12
C LEU A 36 23.36 -6.13 6.30
N PHE A 37 23.60 -5.45 5.18
CA PHE A 37 22.54 -5.10 4.23
C PHE A 37 22.01 -6.37 3.53
N VAL A 38 20.95 -6.94 4.10
CA VAL A 38 20.29 -8.15 3.59
C VAL A 38 18.82 -7.84 3.39
N ASN A 39 18.27 -8.25 2.25
CA ASN A 39 16.87 -8.03 1.93
C ASN A 39 15.99 -8.99 2.78
N HIS A 40 15.65 -8.58 4.00
CA HIS A 40 14.84 -9.37 4.95
C HIS A 40 13.35 -9.52 4.57
N GLU A 41 12.95 -9.10 3.36
CA GLU A 41 11.57 -9.18 2.87
C GLU A 41 10.98 -10.59 2.98
N HIS A 42 11.77 -11.63 2.71
CA HIS A 42 11.30 -13.01 2.79
C HIS A 42 10.94 -13.43 4.23
N ASN A 43 11.76 -13.07 5.22
CA ASN A 43 11.51 -13.42 6.62
C ASN A 43 10.30 -12.68 7.18
N ASN A 44 10.17 -11.39 6.85
CA ASN A 44 9.02 -10.58 7.26
C ASN A 44 7.73 -11.12 6.63
N LYS A 45 7.77 -11.49 5.35
CA LYS A 45 6.65 -12.10 4.66
C LYS A 45 6.22 -13.44 5.28
N THR A 46 7.15 -14.34 5.56
CA THR A 46 6.86 -15.63 6.21
C THR A 46 6.27 -15.44 7.61
N ARG A 47 6.79 -14.46 8.37
CA ARG A 47 6.26 -14.09 9.69
C ARG A 47 4.82 -13.60 9.61
N THR A 48 4.53 -12.68 8.70
CA THR A 48 3.16 -12.16 8.51
C THR A 48 2.20 -13.26 8.06
N THR A 49 2.56 -14.07 7.06
CA THR A 49 1.73 -15.20 6.60
C THR A 49 1.42 -16.19 7.72
N TYR A 50 2.39 -16.48 8.59
CA TYR A 50 2.17 -17.38 9.72
C TYR A 50 1.15 -16.83 10.72
N PHE A 51 1.27 -15.56 11.09
CA PHE A 51 0.32 -14.93 12.02
C PHE A 51 -1.09 -14.89 11.42
N VAL A 52 -1.23 -14.51 10.15
CA VAL A 52 -2.53 -14.49 9.45
C VAL A 52 -3.17 -15.89 9.40
N VAL A 53 -2.39 -16.94 9.11
CA VAL A 53 -2.89 -18.32 9.10
C VAL A 53 -3.31 -18.76 10.50
N LYS A 54 -2.54 -18.41 11.53
CA LYS A 54 -2.87 -18.70 12.93
C LYS A 54 -4.15 -18.00 13.36
N GLU A 55 -4.31 -16.71 13.03
CA GLU A 55 -5.54 -15.95 13.31
C GLU A 55 -6.76 -16.57 12.65
N LEU A 56 -6.65 -17.03 11.39
CA LEU A 56 -7.74 -17.73 10.71
C LEU A 56 -8.08 -19.09 11.35
N GLN A 57 -7.07 -19.84 11.80
CA GLN A 57 -7.30 -21.10 12.52
C GLN A 57 -7.97 -20.88 13.88
N GLU A 58 -7.54 -19.86 14.62
CA GLU A 58 -8.18 -19.44 15.87
C GLU A 58 -9.62 -18.98 15.63
N ALA A 59 -9.87 -18.23 14.55
CA ALA A 59 -11.22 -17.82 14.17
C ALA A 59 -12.12 -19.02 13.82
N LEU A 60 -11.62 -20.03 13.10
CA LEU A 60 -12.36 -21.25 12.79
C LEU A 60 -12.70 -22.08 14.03
N ASN A 61 -11.79 -22.15 15.00
CA ASN A 61 -12.00 -22.89 16.25
C ASN A 61 -12.81 -22.10 17.29
N GLY A 62 -12.86 -20.77 17.16
CA GLY A 62 -13.59 -19.87 18.04
C GLY A 62 -14.86 -19.35 17.38
N VAL A 63 -14.77 -18.15 16.80
CA VAL A 63 -15.92 -17.33 16.35
C VAL A 63 -16.74 -18.01 15.25
N LEU A 64 -16.08 -18.65 14.29
CA LEU A 64 -16.71 -19.36 13.17
C LEU A 64 -16.97 -20.85 13.48
N SER A 65 -16.78 -21.27 14.74
CA SER A 65 -17.05 -22.65 15.14
C SER A 65 -18.55 -22.93 15.21
N ARG A 66 -18.90 -24.21 15.04
CA ARG A 66 -20.30 -24.65 15.17
C ARG A 66 -20.89 -24.33 16.55
N SER A 67 -20.11 -24.51 17.61
CA SER A 67 -20.53 -24.20 18.98
C SER A 67 -20.80 -22.71 19.17
N SER A 68 -19.93 -21.83 18.64
CA SER A 68 -20.14 -20.37 18.70
C SER A 68 -21.43 -19.92 17.99
N PHE A 69 -21.70 -20.49 16.81
CA PHE A 69 -22.95 -20.23 16.10
C PHE A 69 -24.17 -20.72 16.87
N GLU A 70 -24.11 -21.91 17.47
CA GLU A 70 -25.18 -22.48 18.29
C GLU A 70 -25.41 -21.65 19.56
N GLU A 71 -24.35 -21.25 20.28
CA GLU A 71 -24.42 -20.36 21.45
C GLU A 71 -25.05 -19.01 21.13
N THR A 72 -24.65 -18.38 20.01
CA THR A 72 -25.22 -17.08 19.63
C THR A 72 -26.67 -17.22 19.16
N THR A 73 -27.01 -18.34 18.50
CA THR A 73 -28.41 -18.64 18.13
C THR A 73 -29.27 -18.84 19.37
N ASP A 74 -28.78 -19.62 20.33
CA ASP A 74 -29.44 -19.84 21.63
C ASP A 74 -29.59 -18.54 22.42
N TYR A 75 -28.60 -17.65 22.36
CA TYR A 75 -28.67 -16.32 22.96
C TYR A 75 -29.82 -15.50 22.33
N ILE A 76 -29.89 -15.47 20.99
CA ILE A 76 -30.97 -14.78 20.27
C ILE A 76 -32.35 -15.37 20.61
N THR A 77 -32.45 -16.68 20.78
CA THR A 77 -33.70 -17.36 21.16
C THR A 77 -34.05 -17.13 22.63
N LYS A 78 -33.09 -17.12 23.55
CA LYS A 78 -33.34 -16.84 24.99
C LYS A 78 -33.80 -15.40 25.24
N LEU A 79 -33.35 -14.46 24.41
CA LEU A 79 -33.83 -13.08 24.46
C LEU A 79 -35.33 -12.95 24.11
N GLU A 80 -35.94 -13.95 23.49
CA GLU A 80 -37.39 -13.98 23.23
C GLU A 80 -38.24 -14.06 24.52
N CYS A 81 -37.63 -14.35 25.67
CA CYS A 81 -38.33 -14.64 26.92
C CYS A 81 -38.15 -13.59 28.04
N LYS A 82 -37.32 -12.54 27.87
CA LYS A 82 -37.06 -11.54 28.94
C LYS A 82 -37.07 -10.11 28.40
N ASN A 83 -37.69 -9.19 29.14
CA ASN A 83 -37.68 -7.74 28.90
C ASN A 83 -36.26 -7.26 28.55
N HIS A 84 -36.18 -6.64 27.39
CA HIS A 84 -35.02 -6.58 26.52
C HIS A 84 -34.03 -5.44 26.85
N ASP A 85 -32.73 -5.69 26.72
CA ASP A 85 -31.70 -4.64 26.64
C ASP A 85 -31.19 -4.53 25.19
N VAL A 86 -31.65 -3.50 24.48
CA VAL A 86 -31.22 -3.20 23.09
C VAL A 86 -29.71 -3.02 23.00
N ASN A 87 -29.09 -2.50 24.07
CA ASN A 87 -27.65 -2.23 24.06
C ASN A 87 -26.86 -3.53 24.01
N GLU A 88 -27.30 -4.58 24.72
CA GLU A 88 -26.65 -5.89 24.71
C GLU A 88 -26.67 -6.52 23.31
N LEU A 89 -27.78 -6.36 22.56
CA LEU A 89 -27.87 -6.80 21.16
C LEU A 89 -26.91 -6.03 20.24
N LYS A 90 -26.84 -4.71 20.40
CA LYS A 90 -25.96 -3.84 19.60
C LYS A 90 -24.49 -4.08 19.92
N GLU A 91 -24.13 -4.25 21.18
CA GLU A 91 -22.77 -4.61 21.62
C GLU A 91 -22.37 -5.96 21.02
N LYS A 92 -23.23 -6.98 21.12
CA LYS A 92 -22.95 -8.29 20.55
C LYS A 92 -22.78 -8.26 19.03
N PHE A 93 -23.61 -7.49 18.34
CA PHE A 93 -23.45 -7.25 16.90
C PHE A 93 -22.09 -6.63 16.60
N ASN A 94 -21.71 -5.59 17.34
CA ASN A 94 -20.45 -4.87 17.12
C ASN A 94 -19.23 -5.77 17.36
N GLU A 95 -19.18 -6.50 18.47
CA GLU A 95 -18.12 -7.47 18.78
C GLU A 95 -17.94 -8.50 17.64
N LEU A 96 -19.05 -9.10 17.18
CA LEU A 96 -19.00 -10.12 16.13
C LEU A 96 -18.60 -9.50 14.78
N SER A 97 -19.09 -8.30 14.47
CA SER A 97 -18.74 -7.58 13.24
C SER A 97 -17.25 -7.25 13.16
N GLU A 98 -16.63 -6.83 14.27
CA GLU A 98 -15.20 -6.54 14.33
C GLU A 98 -14.35 -7.79 14.12
N GLN A 99 -14.77 -8.91 14.72
CA GLN A 99 -14.11 -10.20 14.50
C GLN A 99 -14.20 -10.61 13.03
N TYR A 100 -15.34 -10.40 12.37
CA TYR A 100 -15.50 -10.69 10.95
C TYR A 100 -14.65 -9.79 10.06
N PHE A 101 -14.51 -8.50 10.37
CA PHE A 101 -13.60 -7.63 9.64
C PHE A 101 -12.14 -8.11 9.72
N LYS A 102 -11.67 -8.53 10.91
CA LYS A 102 -10.32 -9.11 11.07
C LYS A 102 -10.12 -10.37 10.22
N ILE A 103 -11.14 -11.23 10.14
CA ILE A 103 -11.12 -12.42 9.30
C ILE A 103 -11.06 -12.03 7.82
N ILE A 104 -11.86 -11.05 7.38
CA ILE A 104 -11.85 -10.57 5.99
C ILE A 104 -10.47 -9.97 5.64
N ASP A 105 -9.86 -9.19 6.53
CA ASP A 105 -8.52 -8.64 6.31
C ASP A 105 -7.47 -9.75 6.15
N SER A 106 -7.58 -10.81 6.95
CA SER A 106 -6.75 -12.02 6.82
C SER A 106 -6.96 -12.73 5.48
N LEU A 107 -8.20 -12.84 5.01
CA LEU A 107 -8.53 -13.42 3.71
C LEU A 107 -7.98 -12.58 2.55
N GLU A 108 -8.12 -11.24 2.60
CA GLU A 108 -7.59 -10.33 1.59
C GLU A 108 -6.06 -10.35 1.53
N TYR A 109 -5.38 -10.55 2.66
CA TYR A 109 -3.94 -10.77 2.68
C TYR A 109 -3.57 -12.03 1.91
N ILE A 110 -4.22 -13.17 2.19
CA ILE A 110 -3.96 -14.43 1.49
C ILE A 110 -4.29 -14.32 -0.01
N ASP A 111 -5.39 -13.68 -0.37
CA ASP A 111 -5.79 -13.48 -1.78
C ASP A 111 -4.69 -12.73 -2.55
N ARG A 112 -4.17 -11.64 -1.96
CA ARG A 112 -3.06 -10.84 -2.51
C ARG A 112 -1.77 -11.66 -2.66
N GLU A 113 -1.40 -12.42 -1.63
CA GLU A 113 -0.19 -13.25 -1.65
C GLU A 113 -0.28 -14.39 -2.66
N THR A 114 -1.47 -14.92 -2.86
CA THR A 114 -1.73 -16.01 -3.81
C THR A 114 -1.98 -15.51 -5.23
N LYS A 115 -2.05 -14.19 -5.45
CA LYS A 115 -2.48 -13.51 -6.70
C LYS A 115 -3.81 -14.03 -7.22
N SER A 116 -4.63 -14.56 -6.33
CA SER A 116 -6.04 -14.83 -6.59
C SER A 116 -6.75 -13.49 -6.43
N TYR A 117 -7.59 -13.09 -7.38
CA TYR A 117 -8.44 -11.91 -7.23
C TYR A 117 -9.86 -12.41 -7.00
N ASN A 118 -10.22 -12.61 -5.73
CA ASN A 118 -11.52 -13.13 -5.38
C ASN A 118 -12.50 -11.97 -5.15
N THR A 119 -13.25 -11.63 -6.20
CA THR A 119 -14.32 -10.61 -6.15
C THR A 119 -15.38 -10.89 -5.08
N HIS A 120 -15.50 -12.15 -4.63
CA HIS A 120 -16.45 -12.54 -3.58
C HIS A 120 -16.03 -12.04 -2.20
N ILE A 121 -14.72 -11.94 -1.87
CA ILE A 121 -14.28 -11.41 -0.57
C ILE A 121 -14.67 -9.94 -0.46
N LYS A 122 -14.47 -9.17 -1.53
CA LYS A 122 -14.91 -7.77 -1.61
C LYS A 122 -16.44 -7.65 -1.43
N SER A 123 -17.21 -8.50 -2.09
CA SER A 123 -18.67 -8.52 -1.94
C SER A 123 -19.12 -8.82 -0.48
N ILE A 124 -18.40 -9.69 0.23
CA ILE A 124 -18.66 -9.95 1.66
C ILE A 124 -18.36 -8.71 2.49
N ARG A 125 -17.22 -8.05 2.24
CA ARG A 125 -16.86 -6.80 2.92
C ARG A 125 -17.93 -5.73 2.73
N ASP A 126 -18.38 -5.55 1.49
CA ASP A 126 -19.44 -4.59 1.15
C ASP A 126 -20.75 -4.95 1.89
N SER A 127 -21.13 -6.24 1.91
CA SER A 127 -22.32 -6.71 2.64
C SER A 127 -22.22 -6.45 4.16
N LEU A 128 -21.05 -6.70 4.76
CA LEU A 128 -20.80 -6.45 6.18
C LEU A 128 -20.83 -4.95 6.51
N MET A 129 -20.24 -4.12 5.65
CA MET A 129 -20.31 -2.65 5.78
C MET A 129 -21.75 -2.15 5.69
N SER A 130 -22.55 -2.64 4.74
CA SER A 130 -23.96 -2.30 4.62
C SER A 130 -24.76 -2.73 5.87
N LEU A 131 -24.55 -3.95 6.38
CA LEU A 131 -25.21 -4.40 7.61
C LEU A 131 -24.81 -3.57 8.83
N LYS A 132 -23.52 -3.22 8.96
CA LYS A 132 -23.05 -2.36 10.05
C LYS A 132 -23.68 -0.97 9.97
N ALA A 133 -23.74 -0.37 8.77
CA ALA A 133 -24.39 0.92 8.56
C ALA A 133 -25.89 0.89 8.89
N LEU A 134 -26.59 -0.22 8.61
CA LEU A 134 -27.99 -0.41 8.99
C LEU A 134 -28.18 -0.57 10.51
N ASN A 135 -27.26 -1.26 11.19
CA ASN A 135 -27.32 -1.47 12.63
C ASN A 135 -26.95 -0.20 13.44
N ASP A 136 -26.00 0.59 12.94
CA ASP A 136 -25.55 1.84 13.55
C ASP A 136 -26.47 3.03 13.21
N LYS A 137 -27.52 2.80 12.43
CA LYS A 137 -28.47 3.83 12.01
C LYS A 137 -29.16 4.43 13.25
N ILE A 138 -29.01 5.74 13.41
CA ILE A 138 -29.60 6.48 14.54
C ILE A 138 -31.09 6.72 14.31
N THR A 139 -31.52 6.94 13.07
CA THR A 139 -32.91 7.22 12.72
C THR A 139 -33.49 6.19 11.76
N HIS A 140 -34.62 5.58 12.11
CA HIS A 140 -35.30 4.58 11.30
C HIS A 140 -36.43 5.22 10.48
N THR A 141 -36.44 5.00 9.16
CA THR A 141 -37.44 5.57 8.26
C THR A 141 -38.61 4.60 8.14
N ILE A 142 -39.82 5.09 8.37
CA ILE A 142 -41.06 4.32 8.24
C ILE A 142 -41.93 4.97 7.19
N CYS A 143 -42.30 4.22 6.17
CA CYS A 143 -43.08 4.72 5.05
C CYS A 143 -44.58 4.46 5.28
N ILE A 144 -45.45 5.46 5.09
CA ILE A 144 -46.90 5.29 5.18
C ILE A 144 -47.48 5.25 3.78
N ILE A 145 -48.13 4.13 3.44
CA ILE A 145 -48.68 3.86 2.11
C ILE A 145 -50.16 3.49 2.17
N GLY A 146 -50.88 3.77 1.10
CA GLY A 146 -52.31 3.49 0.98
C GLY A 146 -52.96 4.39 -0.07
N LEU A 147 -54.20 4.06 -0.46
CA LEU A 147 -54.96 4.91 -1.37
C LEU A 147 -55.25 6.29 -0.76
N GLU A 148 -55.53 7.31 -1.56
CA GLU A 148 -55.85 8.67 -1.09
C GLU A 148 -56.95 8.66 0.00
N LYS A 149 -58.00 7.84 -0.16
CA LYS A 149 -59.13 7.75 0.77
C LYS A 149 -58.98 6.71 1.88
N ALA A 150 -57.82 6.11 2.05
CA ALA A 150 -57.56 5.09 3.08
C ALA A 150 -57.38 5.66 4.50
N GLY A 151 -57.37 7.00 4.67
CA GLY A 151 -57.26 7.65 5.97
C GLY A 151 -55.83 7.94 6.43
N LYS A 152 -54.84 8.00 5.52
CA LYS A 152 -53.43 8.31 5.81
C LYS A 152 -53.26 9.61 6.60
N SER A 153 -53.80 10.72 6.11
CA SER A 153 -53.74 12.01 6.79
C SER A 153 -54.39 11.98 8.18
N THR A 154 -55.47 11.21 8.36
CA THR A 154 -56.12 11.06 9.68
C THR A 154 -55.23 10.30 10.65
N PHE A 155 -54.58 9.24 10.17
CA PHE A 155 -53.64 8.44 10.95
C PHE A 155 -52.41 9.26 11.36
N ILE A 156 -51.83 10.01 10.41
CA ILE A 156 -50.71 10.92 10.68
C ILE A 156 -51.10 12.01 11.68
N ASN A 157 -52.26 12.65 11.51
CA ASN A 157 -52.71 13.66 12.46
C ASN A 157 -52.93 13.08 13.87
N ALA A 158 -53.42 11.84 13.96
CA ALA A 158 -53.57 11.15 15.25
C ALA A 158 -52.20 10.87 15.89
N LEU A 159 -51.17 10.55 15.08
CA LEU A 159 -49.81 10.36 15.55
C LEU A 159 -49.15 11.67 16.01
N THR A 160 -49.33 12.77 15.26
CA THR A 160 -48.81 14.09 15.66
C THR A 160 -49.63 14.73 16.78
N GLY A 161 -50.88 14.27 16.95
CA GLY A 161 -51.86 14.78 17.90
C GLY A 161 -52.26 16.24 17.67
N PHE A 162 -52.22 16.69 16.41
CA PHE A 162 -52.80 17.93 15.92
C PHE A 162 -53.17 17.80 14.43
N GLN A 163 -54.12 18.61 13.95
CA GLN A 163 -54.60 18.54 12.56
C GLN A 163 -53.67 19.29 11.60
N LEU A 164 -52.62 18.62 11.15
CA LEU A 164 -51.60 19.18 10.28
C LEU A 164 -51.81 18.84 8.80
N LEU A 165 -52.10 17.58 8.51
CA LEU A 165 -52.42 17.16 7.17
C LEU A 165 -53.93 17.35 6.96
N PRO A 166 -54.35 17.94 5.85
CA PRO A 166 -55.77 18.07 5.56
C PRO A 166 -56.43 16.70 5.40
N THR A 167 -57.57 16.56 6.07
CA THR A 167 -58.39 15.33 6.06
C THR A 167 -59.43 15.31 4.94
N ALA A 168 -59.60 16.43 4.23
CA ALA A 168 -60.58 16.60 3.16
C ALA A 168 -60.14 15.87 1.87
N SER A 169 -61.14 15.41 1.10
CA SER A 169 -61.02 14.54 -0.08
C SER A 169 -60.37 15.15 -1.33
N GLU A 170 -59.74 16.31 -1.21
CA GLU A 170 -59.00 16.94 -2.30
C GLU A 170 -57.56 16.38 -2.31
N ARG A 171 -56.93 16.27 -3.48
CA ARG A 171 -55.59 15.65 -3.64
C ARG A 171 -54.53 16.44 -2.88
N CYS A 172 -54.25 16.07 -1.64
CA CYS A 172 -53.66 17.01 -0.69
C CYS A 172 -52.16 16.86 -0.35
N THR A 173 -51.43 15.84 -0.82
CA THR A 173 -49.99 15.73 -0.50
C THR A 173 -49.17 15.43 -1.75
N GLN A 174 -48.72 16.48 -2.43
CA GLN A 174 -47.74 16.40 -3.53
C GLN A 174 -46.30 16.63 -3.05
N ILE A 175 -46.11 17.27 -1.88
CA ILE A 175 -44.80 17.55 -1.28
C ILE A 175 -44.47 16.48 -0.24
N ARG A 176 -43.22 16.01 -0.28
CA ARG A 176 -42.67 15.04 0.67
C ARG A 176 -42.79 15.60 2.09
N THR A 177 -43.57 14.93 2.94
CA THR A 177 -43.76 15.33 4.34
C THR A 177 -43.14 14.28 5.25
N VAL A 178 -42.27 14.72 6.17
CA VAL A 178 -41.55 13.84 7.09
C VAL A 178 -41.84 14.27 8.52
N LEU A 179 -42.20 13.32 9.38
CA LEU A 179 -42.38 13.57 10.81
C LEU A 179 -41.14 13.05 11.55
N LYS A 180 -40.57 13.85 12.43
CA LYS A 180 -39.36 13.54 13.19
C LYS A 180 -39.56 13.83 14.68
N PRO A 181 -38.86 13.12 15.59
CA PRO A 181 -38.80 13.51 16.99
C PRO A 181 -38.03 14.84 17.15
N PRO A 182 -38.35 15.65 18.18
CA PRO A 182 -37.64 16.89 18.43
C PRO A 182 -36.17 16.63 18.79
N LEU A 183 -35.25 17.43 18.22
CA LEU A 183 -33.82 17.35 18.54
C LEU A 183 -33.58 17.84 19.98
N GLN A 184 -32.80 17.11 20.78
CA GLN A 184 -32.50 17.43 22.19
C GLN A 184 -31.99 18.87 22.40
N ASN A 185 -31.26 19.43 21.42
CA ASN A 185 -30.69 20.78 21.47
C ASN A 185 -31.61 21.87 20.83
N GLN A 186 -32.76 21.50 20.27
CA GLN A 186 -33.65 22.40 19.51
C GLN A 186 -35.14 22.09 19.78
N LEU A 187 -35.50 21.96 21.05
CA LEU A 187 -36.87 21.64 21.52
C LEU A 187 -37.94 22.64 21.05
N GLN A 188 -37.56 23.84 20.59
CA GLN A 188 -38.49 24.87 20.10
C GLN A 188 -38.81 24.75 18.60
N ARG A 189 -38.10 23.89 17.85
CA ARG A 189 -38.31 23.75 16.41
C ARG A 189 -39.57 22.93 16.15
N PHE A 190 -40.53 23.49 15.42
CA PHE A 190 -41.81 22.85 15.09
C PHE A 190 -41.82 22.26 13.68
N ALA A 191 -41.25 22.98 12.70
CA ALA A 191 -41.09 22.47 11.34
C ALA A 191 -39.85 23.05 10.67
N THR A 192 -39.30 22.34 9.69
CA THR A 192 -38.28 22.82 8.76
C THR A 192 -38.83 22.62 7.35
N VAL A 193 -38.84 23.68 6.56
CA VAL A 193 -39.21 23.62 5.15
C VAL A 193 -37.92 23.71 4.33
N THR A 194 -37.69 22.72 3.47
CA THR A 194 -36.49 22.62 2.62
C THR A 194 -36.88 22.83 1.16
N TYR A 195 -36.15 23.70 0.48
CA TYR A 195 -36.36 24.02 -0.93
C TYR A 195 -35.48 23.16 -1.84
N TYR A 196 -35.88 23.04 -3.11
CA TYR A 196 -34.95 22.57 -4.13
C TYR A 196 -33.85 23.59 -4.36
N ASN A 197 -32.59 23.12 -4.41
CA ASN A 197 -31.47 23.96 -4.80
C ASN A 197 -31.61 24.42 -6.26
N ASP A 198 -30.76 25.34 -6.71
CA ASP A 198 -30.88 25.93 -8.05
C ASP A 198 -30.80 24.95 -9.21
N HIS A 199 -30.00 23.90 -9.06
CA HIS A 199 -29.89 22.86 -10.07
C HIS A 199 -31.13 21.95 -10.08
N GLU A 200 -31.56 21.50 -8.90
CA GLU A 200 -32.75 20.66 -8.73
C GLU A 200 -33.99 21.39 -9.24
N PHE A 201 -34.21 22.63 -8.80
CA PHE A 201 -35.36 23.42 -9.24
C PHE A 201 -35.37 23.61 -10.75
N LYS A 202 -34.25 23.98 -11.37
CA LYS A 202 -34.19 24.14 -12.83
C LYS A 202 -34.60 22.85 -13.54
N THR A 203 -34.11 21.71 -13.05
CA THR A 203 -34.45 20.40 -13.60
C THR A 203 -35.94 20.09 -13.48
N TYR A 204 -36.57 20.37 -12.33
CA TYR A 204 -38.01 20.15 -12.13
C TYR A 204 -38.87 21.16 -12.89
N PHE A 205 -38.45 22.42 -12.95
CA PHE A 205 -39.11 23.49 -13.67
C PHE A 205 -39.15 23.24 -15.18
N ASP A 206 -38.03 22.77 -15.76
CA ASP A 206 -37.96 22.38 -17.17
C ASP A 206 -38.84 21.17 -17.48
N LYS A 207 -39.02 20.27 -16.51
CA LYS A 207 -39.87 19.07 -16.59
C LYS A 207 -41.35 19.32 -16.27
N MET A 208 -41.75 20.54 -15.87
CA MET A 208 -43.15 20.83 -15.59
C MET A 208 -44.00 20.52 -16.83
N VAL A 209 -44.98 19.64 -16.67
CA VAL A 209 -45.89 19.24 -17.75
C VAL A 209 -47.20 20.01 -17.64
N LYS A 210 -47.77 20.32 -18.80
CA LYS A 210 -49.12 20.89 -18.94
C LYS A 210 -50.16 19.85 -18.50
N LYS A 211 -51.12 20.24 -17.66
CA LYS A 211 -52.19 19.33 -17.23
C LYS A 211 -53.17 19.04 -18.39
N THR A 212 -53.86 17.90 -18.32
CA THR A 212 -54.83 17.44 -19.35
C THR A 212 -55.92 18.47 -19.66
N ASP A 213 -56.34 19.26 -18.67
CA ASP A 213 -57.44 20.23 -18.77
C ASP A 213 -56.97 21.70 -18.78
N GLU A 214 -55.66 21.94 -18.82
CA GLU A 214 -55.07 23.29 -18.75
C GLU A 214 -54.90 23.88 -20.17
N SER A 215 -55.08 25.19 -20.36
CA SER A 215 -54.73 25.88 -21.62
C SER A 215 -53.23 26.25 -21.67
N ASN A 216 -52.68 26.53 -22.86
CA ASN A 216 -51.27 26.96 -22.93
C ASN A 216 -51.02 28.27 -22.17
N GLU A 217 -51.98 29.20 -22.18
CA GLU A 217 -51.87 30.45 -21.43
C GLU A 217 -51.91 30.23 -19.91
N GLN A 218 -52.73 29.29 -19.45
CA GLN A 218 -52.80 28.91 -18.04
C GLN A 218 -51.50 28.23 -17.57
N PHE A 219 -50.91 27.38 -18.41
CA PHE A 219 -49.63 26.73 -18.15
C PHE A 219 -48.46 27.73 -18.03
N GLU A 220 -48.37 28.68 -18.98
CA GLU A 220 -47.34 29.73 -18.93
C GLU A 220 -47.54 30.69 -17.75
N ARG A 221 -48.80 30.98 -17.40
CA ARG A 221 -49.11 31.75 -16.19
C ARG A 221 -48.63 31.02 -14.93
N ARG A 222 -48.94 29.72 -14.80
CA ARG A 222 -48.48 28.89 -13.67
C ARG A 222 -46.96 28.83 -13.57
N LYS A 223 -46.24 28.69 -14.70
CA LYS A 223 -44.76 28.74 -14.72
C LYS A 223 -44.23 30.07 -14.20
N ARG A 224 -44.84 31.19 -14.59
CA ARG A 224 -44.46 32.52 -14.10
C ARG A 224 -44.71 32.67 -12.60
N GLU A 225 -45.88 32.25 -12.14
CA GLU A 225 -46.25 32.28 -10.72
C GLU A 225 -45.28 31.44 -9.86
N VAL A 226 -44.89 30.24 -10.32
CA VAL A 226 -43.89 29.40 -9.64
C VAL A 226 -42.52 30.10 -9.54
N MET A 227 -42.09 30.79 -10.60
CA MET A 227 -40.82 31.52 -10.61
C MET A 227 -40.86 32.73 -9.68
N GLU A 228 -41.95 33.50 -9.71
CA GLU A 228 -42.14 34.67 -8.85
C GLU A 228 -42.18 34.28 -7.36
N GLU A 229 -42.93 33.23 -7.01
CA GLU A 229 -43.01 32.72 -5.64
C GLU A 229 -41.68 32.15 -5.15
N ARG A 230 -40.91 31.47 -6.02
CA ARG A 230 -39.57 31.00 -5.66
C ARG A 230 -38.64 32.15 -5.30
N GLU A 231 -38.63 33.21 -6.10
CA GLU A 231 -37.80 34.38 -5.84
C GLU A 231 -38.25 35.13 -4.58
N ALA A 232 -39.57 35.23 -4.36
CA ALA A 232 -40.11 35.79 -3.12
C ALA A 232 -39.69 34.98 -1.88
N LEU A 233 -39.75 33.65 -1.95
CA LEU A 233 -39.31 32.76 -0.87
C LEU A 233 -37.81 32.84 -0.63
N LYS A 234 -36.97 32.84 -1.69
CA LYS A 234 -35.52 33.03 -1.57
C LYS A 234 -35.14 34.38 -0.97
N LYS A 235 -35.86 35.44 -1.31
CA LYS A 235 -35.64 36.77 -0.74
C LYS A 235 -36.01 36.81 0.75
N LYS A 236 -37.06 36.10 1.15
CA LYS A 236 -37.52 36.00 2.53
C LYS A 236 -36.63 35.07 3.37
N PHE A 237 -36.11 34.00 2.76
CA PHE A 237 -35.30 32.97 3.38
C PHE A 237 -34.10 32.64 2.46
N PRO A 238 -32.91 33.25 2.69
CA PRO A 238 -31.76 33.10 1.80
C PRO A 238 -31.10 31.73 1.88
N HIS A 239 -31.40 30.94 2.91
CA HIS A 239 -30.94 29.56 3.03
C HIS A 239 -31.90 28.60 2.32
N GLU A 240 -31.37 27.46 1.84
CA GLU A 240 -32.16 26.41 1.18
C GLU A 240 -33.13 25.68 2.13
N HIS A 241 -33.21 26.12 3.38
CA HIS A 241 -34.22 25.72 4.34
C HIS A 241 -34.54 26.88 5.30
N PHE A 242 -35.71 26.85 5.92
CA PHE A 242 -36.02 27.70 7.05
C PHE A 242 -36.76 26.93 8.14
N ASP A 243 -36.48 27.32 9.38
CA ASP A 243 -37.11 26.73 10.55
C ASP A 243 -38.29 27.58 11.01
N ILE A 244 -39.36 26.89 11.39
CA ILE A 244 -40.51 27.45 12.06
C ILE A 244 -40.41 27.01 13.52
N ASN A 245 -40.10 27.96 14.40
CA ASN A 245 -40.05 27.71 15.83
C ASN A 245 -41.43 27.95 16.45
N ALA A 246 -41.88 27.02 17.28
CA ALA A 246 -42.99 27.25 18.18
C ALA A 246 -42.44 27.99 19.41
N TYR A 247 -42.44 29.33 19.39
CA TYR A 247 -42.18 30.09 20.62
C TYR A 247 -43.19 29.67 21.70
N ASP A 248 -42.67 29.35 22.90
CA ASP A 248 -43.34 29.10 24.18
C ASP A 248 -44.84 28.72 24.12
N THR A 249 -45.14 27.56 23.53
CA THR A 249 -46.50 27.09 23.21
C THR A 249 -47.26 26.49 24.40
N ARG A 250 -46.93 26.89 25.64
CA ARG A 250 -47.81 26.60 26.79
C ARG A 250 -48.99 27.57 26.91
N SER A 251 -49.04 28.66 26.11
CA SER A 251 -49.96 29.78 26.38
C SER A 251 -50.78 30.34 25.21
N ASN A 252 -50.49 30.02 23.93
CA ASN A 252 -51.18 30.64 22.78
C ASN A 252 -51.55 29.64 21.65
N GLU A 253 -52.66 28.94 21.81
CA GLU A 253 -53.22 28.03 20.78
C GLU A 253 -53.48 28.74 19.43
N ALA A 254 -53.77 30.04 19.48
CA ALA A 254 -54.00 30.87 18.29
C ALA A 254 -52.75 31.07 17.42
N GLU A 255 -51.55 31.14 18.02
CA GLU A 255 -50.29 31.27 17.26
C GLU A 255 -49.87 29.94 16.65
N LYS A 256 -50.05 28.85 17.39
CA LYS A 256 -49.87 27.49 16.89
C LYS A 256 -50.78 27.22 15.70
N GLN A 257 -52.05 27.64 15.77
CA GLN A 257 -52.99 27.50 14.65
C GLN A 257 -52.58 28.33 13.44
N LYS A 258 -52.03 29.54 13.62
CA LYS A 258 -51.50 30.35 12.51
C LYS A 258 -50.33 29.65 11.81
N ILE A 259 -49.40 29.09 12.58
CA ILE A 259 -48.26 28.34 12.06
C ILE A 259 -48.73 27.11 11.27
N ILE A 260 -49.67 26.34 11.85
CA ILE A 260 -50.27 25.17 11.18
C ILE A 260 -50.95 25.60 9.88
N ASN A 261 -51.74 26.68 9.88
CA ASN A 261 -52.40 27.17 8.67
C ASN A 261 -51.38 27.56 7.58
N SER A 262 -50.26 28.22 7.93
CA SER A 262 -49.20 28.52 6.96
C SER A 262 -48.52 27.26 6.41
N LEU A 263 -48.33 26.22 7.22
CA LEU A 263 -47.83 24.93 6.75
C LEU A 263 -48.85 24.22 5.84
N HIS A 264 -50.15 24.30 6.13
CA HIS A 264 -51.20 23.77 5.25
C HIS A 264 -51.12 24.41 3.86
N ASP A 265 -50.87 25.72 3.77
CA ASP A 265 -50.73 26.41 2.49
C ASP A 265 -49.52 25.88 1.71
N TYR A 266 -48.40 25.60 2.38
CA TYR A 266 -47.23 25.00 1.73
C TYR A 266 -47.48 23.56 1.28
N ILE A 267 -48.11 22.73 2.12
CA ILE A 267 -48.36 21.30 1.84
C ILE A 267 -49.37 21.14 0.69
N LYS A 268 -50.41 21.96 0.65
CA LYS A 268 -51.48 21.90 -0.37
C LYS A 268 -51.18 22.71 -1.63
N GLY A 269 -50.43 23.79 -1.51
CA GLY A 269 -50.33 24.78 -2.58
C GLY A 269 -49.67 24.20 -3.81
N GLU A 270 -50.39 24.20 -4.92
CA GLU A 270 -49.95 23.62 -6.20
C GLU A 270 -48.64 24.23 -6.70
N LEU A 271 -48.43 25.53 -6.45
CA LEU A 271 -47.21 26.23 -6.84
C LEU A 271 -45.98 25.71 -6.07
N TYR A 272 -46.16 25.41 -4.78
CA TYR A 272 -45.08 25.02 -3.88
C TYR A 272 -44.51 23.63 -4.18
N VAL A 273 -45.25 22.77 -4.88
CA VAL A 273 -44.80 21.43 -5.27
C VAL A 273 -43.53 21.46 -6.10
N ASN A 274 -43.36 22.50 -6.92
CA ASN A 274 -42.19 22.68 -7.77
C ASN A 274 -41.05 23.44 -7.07
N ILE A 275 -41.28 23.95 -5.85
CA ILE A 275 -40.36 24.85 -5.13
C ILE A 275 -39.81 24.16 -3.87
N ILE A 276 -40.69 23.53 -3.10
CA ILE A 276 -40.42 22.87 -1.83
C ILE A 276 -40.11 21.40 -2.09
N LYS A 277 -38.96 20.98 -1.59
CA LYS A 277 -38.48 19.60 -1.67
C LYS A 277 -39.07 18.74 -0.56
N GLU A 278 -39.09 19.27 0.65
CA GLU A 278 -39.51 18.53 1.84
C GLU A 278 -40.02 19.47 2.93
N ILE A 279 -41.01 19.00 3.69
CA ILE A 279 -41.46 19.61 4.94
C ILE A 279 -41.23 18.59 6.05
N SER A 280 -40.27 18.89 6.94
CA SER A 280 -39.98 18.12 8.14
C SER A 280 -40.74 18.72 9.33
N ILE A 281 -41.52 17.93 10.06
CA ILE A 281 -42.29 18.36 11.23
C ILE A 281 -41.80 17.64 12.47
N TYR A 282 -41.63 18.37 13.57
CA TYR A 282 -41.10 17.84 14.81
C TYR A 282 -42.20 17.68 15.86
N THR A 283 -42.33 16.49 16.44
CA THR A 283 -43.33 16.20 17.48
C THR A 283 -42.86 15.12 18.44
N ASP A 284 -43.21 15.27 19.71
CA ASP A 284 -42.92 14.37 20.83
C ASP A 284 -43.93 13.22 20.99
N LYS A 285 -45.04 13.23 20.24
CA LYS A 285 -46.10 12.20 20.30
C LYS A 285 -45.86 10.98 19.41
N LEU A 286 -44.81 11.10 18.63
CA LEU A 286 -44.25 10.06 17.82
C LEU A 286 -43.82 8.90 18.77
N PRO A 287 -43.96 7.62 18.38
CA PRO A 287 -43.95 6.50 19.33
C PRO A 287 -42.62 6.21 20.09
N GLY A 288 -41.46 6.68 19.67
CA GLY A 288 -40.15 6.61 20.38
C GLY A 288 -39.18 7.79 20.05
N GLU A 289 -37.87 7.62 20.10
CA GLU A 289 -36.94 8.78 19.97
C GLU A 289 -36.16 8.86 18.64
N ASN A 290 -36.28 7.84 17.77
CA ASN A 290 -35.34 7.57 16.69
C ASN A 290 -36.00 7.15 15.36
N TYR A 291 -37.13 7.72 14.95
CA TYR A 291 -37.72 7.42 13.63
C TYR A 291 -38.19 8.65 12.87
N GLU A 292 -38.29 8.46 11.56
CA GLU A 292 -38.80 9.42 10.62
C GLU A 292 -40.00 8.77 9.92
N LEU A 293 -41.20 9.33 10.10
CA LEU A 293 -42.38 8.88 9.35
C LEU A 293 -42.43 9.65 8.05
N LEU A 294 -42.33 8.92 6.95
CA LEU A 294 -42.45 9.47 5.60
C LEU A 294 -43.87 9.26 5.11
N ASP A 295 -44.60 10.36 4.91
CA ASP A 295 -45.86 10.33 4.17
C ASP A 295 -45.57 10.24 2.68
N VAL A 296 -46.04 9.17 2.05
CA VAL A 296 -45.92 8.97 0.61
C VAL A 296 -47.26 9.27 -0.05
N PRO A 297 -47.26 9.99 -1.20
CA PRO A 297 -48.47 10.24 -1.96
C PRO A 297 -49.27 8.96 -2.22
N GLY A 298 -50.59 9.08 -2.37
CA GLY A 298 -51.43 7.95 -2.73
C GLY A 298 -50.95 7.26 -4.02
N PHE A 299 -50.84 5.94 -4.00
CA PHE A 299 -50.36 5.15 -5.15
C PHE A 299 -51.36 5.12 -6.32
N ASP A 300 -52.59 5.59 -6.11
CA ASP A 300 -53.59 5.91 -7.13
C ASP A 300 -53.33 7.25 -7.84
N SER A 301 -52.20 7.91 -7.55
CA SER A 301 -51.75 9.09 -8.27
C SER A 301 -51.58 8.78 -9.77
N PRO A 302 -52.12 9.61 -10.68
CA PRO A 302 -51.93 9.46 -12.12
C PRO A 302 -50.51 9.81 -12.60
N ILE A 303 -49.63 10.26 -11.69
CA ILE A 303 -48.27 10.72 -11.99
C ILE A 303 -47.29 9.57 -11.72
N LYS A 304 -46.60 9.12 -12.76
CA LYS A 304 -45.67 7.98 -12.70
C LYS A 304 -44.53 8.22 -11.71
N GLU A 305 -43.99 9.43 -11.67
CA GLU A 305 -42.90 9.84 -10.79
C GLU A 305 -43.27 9.70 -9.31
N HIS A 306 -44.54 9.91 -8.94
CA HIS A 306 -45.01 9.70 -7.56
C HIS A 306 -45.07 8.23 -7.19
N ARG A 307 -45.45 7.35 -8.12
CA ARG A 307 -45.43 5.89 -7.92
C ARG A 307 -44.00 5.38 -7.79
N ASP A 308 -43.11 5.80 -8.67
CA ASP A 308 -41.68 5.41 -8.65
C ASP A 308 -41.01 5.87 -7.35
N ALA A 309 -41.28 7.10 -6.90
CA ALA A 309 -40.80 7.61 -5.61
C ALA A 309 -41.36 6.81 -4.42
N GLY A 310 -42.62 6.39 -4.48
CA GLY A 310 -43.24 5.56 -3.45
C GLY A 310 -42.65 4.15 -3.36
N LEU A 311 -42.37 3.51 -4.50
CA LEU A 311 -41.70 2.20 -4.55
C LEU A 311 -40.27 2.30 -4.02
N LEU A 312 -39.52 3.34 -4.40
CA LEU A 312 -38.18 3.60 -3.89
C LEU A 312 -38.18 3.85 -2.37
N ALA A 313 -39.18 4.59 -1.87
CA ALA A 313 -39.36 4.79 -0.44
C ALA A 313 -39.63 3.45 0.29
N ILE A 314 -40.48 2.57 -0.26
CA ILE A 314 -40.73 1.23 0.31
C ILE A 314 -39.46 0.38 0.30
N ALA A 315 -38.67 0.44 -0.78
CA ALA A 315 -37.43 -0.32 -0.92
C ALA A 315 -36.36 0.12 0.10
N THR A 316 -36.34 1.39 0.49
CA THR A 316 -35.30 1.96 1.36
C THR A 316 -35.73 2.14 2.82
N ALA A 317 -37.02 2.15 3.12
CA ALA A 317 -37.54 2.33 4.48
C ALA A 317 -37.31 1.10 5.37
N ASP A 318 -37.07 1.29 6.66
CA ASP A 318 -36.86 0.22 7.64
C ASP A 318 -38.16 -0.53 7.98
N ALA A 319 -39.31 0.12 7.78
CA ALA A 319 -40.65 -0.47 7.85
C ALA A 319 -41.63 0.30 6.95
N PHE A 320 -42.76 -0.31 6.61
CA PHE A 320 -43.87 0.43 6.00
C PHE A 320 -45.24 0.04 6.56
N LEU A 321 -46.11 1.04 6.69
CA LEU A 321 -47.50 0.91 7.12
C LEU A 321 -48.41 0.95 5.88
N PHE A 322 -49.10 -0.15 5.61
CA PHE A 322 -50.11 -0.24 4.58
C PHE A 322 -51.50 0.03 5.16
N LEU A 323 -52.05 1.20 4.86
CA LEU A 323 -53.38 1.62 5.32
C LEU A 323 -54.44 1.20 4.30
N SER A 324 -55.47 0.51 4.78
CA SER A 324 -56.64 0.12 4.00
C SER A 324 -57.93 0.55 4.67
N ASN A 325 -58.94 0.88 3.86
CA ASN A 325 -60.28 1.21 4.35
C ASN A 325 -61.04 -0.07 4.69
N GLY A 326 -61.12 -0.43 5.97
CA GLY A 326 -61.84 -1.62 6.44
C GLY A 326 -63.37 -1.52 6.38
N GLN A 327 -63.94 -0.35 6.04
CA GLN A 327 -65.37 -0.27 5.73
C GLN A 327 -65.71 -1.12 4.48
N SER A 328 -64.75 -1.31 3.58
CA SER A 328 -64.87 -2.26 2.47
C SER A 328 -64.29 -3.61 2.89
N PRO A 329 -65.00 -4.73 2.69
CA PRO A 329 -64.57 -6.05 3.18
C PRO A 329 -63.35 -6.63 2.43
N SER A 330 -63.00 -6.07 1.27
CA SER A 330 -61.91 -6.55 0.40
C SER A 330 -61.02 -5.40 -0.05
N LEU A 331 -59.75 -5.73 -0.33
CA LEU A 331 -58.79 -4.87 -0.99
C LEU A 331 -59.24 -4.57 -2.41
N THR A 332 -58.95 -3.36 -2.86
CA THR A 332 -59.27 -2.93 -4.22
C THR A 332 -58.21 -3.38 -5.23
N ASP A 333 -58.55 -3.44 -6.52
CA ASP A 333 -57.60 -3.82 -7.58
C ASP A 333 -56.31 -2.99 -7.57
N PRO A 334 -56.33 -1.64 -7.39
CA PRO A 334 -55.09 -0.86 -7.31
C PRO A 334 -54.20 -1.25 -6.12
N GLN A 335 -54.80 -1.59 -4.97
CA GLN A 335 -54.06 -2.08 -3.80
C GLN A 335 -53.42 -3.44 -4.05
N ILE A 336 -54.16 -4.36 -4.67
CA ILE A 336 -53.66 -5.69 -5.02
C ILE A 336 -52.50 -5.59 -6.01
N CYS A 337 -52.62 -4.75 -7.04
CA CYS A 337 -51.57 -4.50 -8.02
C CYS A 337 -50.29 -3.93 -7.37
N LEU A 338 -50.44 -2.96 -6.46
CA LEU A 338 -49.30 -2.39 -5.72
C LEU A 338 -48.59 -3.45 -4.87
N LEU A 339 -49.34 -4.23 -4.09
CA LEU A 339 -48.76 -5.28 -3.26
C LEU A 339 -48.05 -6.34 -4.10
N HIS A 340 -48.61 -6.71 -5.26
CA HIS A 340 -47.96 -7.62 -6.19
C HIS A 340 -46.64 -7.03 -6.76
N GLU A 341 -46.61 -5.74 -7.10
CA GLU A 341 -45.41 -5.06 -7.56
C GLU A 341 -44.32 -5.05 -6.48
N ILE A 342 -44.68 -4.75 -5.24
CA ILE A 342 -43.76 -4.83 -4.09
C ILE A 342 -43.25 -6.26 -3.90
N GLN A 343 -44.12 -7.27 -3.96
CA GLN A 343 -43.72 -8.67 -3.83
C GLN A 343 -42.76 -9.12 -4.95
N THR A 344 -42.93 -8.57 -6.16
CA THR A 344 -42.12 -8.94 -7.34
C THR A 344 -40.75 -8.27 -7.30
N HIS A 345 -40.68 -6.98 -6.97
CA HIS A 345 -39.45 -6.18 -7.05
C HIS A 345 -38.72 -6.02 -5.71
N HIS A 346 -39.44 -6.11 -4.60
CA HIS A 346 -38.98 -5.81 -3.25
C HIS A 346 -39.54 -6.82 -2.23
N TYR A 347 -39.43 -8.12 -2.53
CA TYR A 347 -39.97 -9.20 -1.69
C TYR A 347 -39.58 -9.06 -0.20
N GLU A 348 -38.32 -8.71 0.08
CA GLU A 348 -37.79 -8.51 1.43
C GLU A 348 -38.55 -7.44 2.21
N ALA A 349 -39.11 -6.43 1.52
CA ALA A 349 -39.88 -5.37 2.17
C ALA A 349 -41.16 -5.91 2.85
N MET A 350 -41.72 -7.04 2.37
CA MET A 350 -42.89 -7.64 3.02
C MET A 350 -42.61 -8.12 4.45
N GLN A 351 -41.35 -8.48 4.76
CA GLN A 351 -40.95 -8.89 6.11
C GLN A 351 -40.95 -7.74 7.12
N ARG A 352 -41.08 -6.49 6.66
CA ARG A 352 -41.14 -5.25 7.46
C ARG A 352 -42.45 -4.48 7.25
N ALA A 353 -43.48 -5.14 6.72
CA ALA A 353 -44.78 -4.57 6.44
C ALA A 353 -45.75 -4.66 7.64
N PHE A 354 -46.56 -3.62 7.82
CA PHE A 354 -47.63 -3.55 8.83
C PHE A 354 -48.95 -3.22 8.13
N GLY A 355 -50.01 -3.99 8.44
CA GLY A 355 -51.34 -3.76 7.88
C GLY A 355 -52.21 -2.97 8.86
N ILE A 356 -52.69 -1.78 8.48
CA ILE A 356 -53.55 -0.96 9.31
C ILE A 356 -54.92 -0.82 8.64
N LEU A 357 -55.94 -1.43 9.25
CA LEU A 357 -57.33 -1.36 8.81
C LEU A 357 -58.03 -0.19 9.51
N THR A 358 -58.31 0.87 8.75
CA THR A 358 -58.94 2.10 9.26
C THR A 358 -60.45 2.10 8.97
N LYS A 359 -61.19 3.02 9.59
CA LYS A 359 -62.64 3.29 9.31
C LYS A 359 -63.60 2.14 9.63
N LEU A 360 -63.15 1.14 10.40
CA LEU A 360 -64.00 0.06 10.89
C LEU A 360 -65.04 0.54 11.91
N ASP A 361 -64.84 1.71 12.51
CA ASP A 361 -65.82 2.40 13.36
C ASP A 361 -67.11 2.77 12.61
N LEU A 362 -67.06 2.87 11.27
CA LEU A 362 -68.22 3.17 10.44
C LEU A 362 -69.17 1.97 10.26
N CYS A 363 -68.73 0.74 10.54
CA CYS A 363 -69.56 -0.45 10.45
C CYS A 363 -70.79 -0.35 11.36
N SER A 364 -71.98 -0.70 10.87
CA SER A 364 -73.23 -0.50 11.61
C SER A 364 -73.43 -1.48 12.77
N THR A 365 -72.87 -2.69 12.69
CA THR A 365 -73.02 -3.75 13.70
C THR A 365 -71.71 -4.50 13.93
N ARG A 366 -71.60 -5.19 15.08
CA ARG A 366 -70.44 -6.03 15.43
C ARG A 366 -70.23 -7.18 14.43
N ALA A 367 -71.31 -7.78 13.92
CA ALA A 367 -71.21 -8.88 12.95
C ALA A 367 -70.58 -8.41 11.63
N ILE A 368 -70.98 -7.23 11.14
CA ILE A 368 -70.40 -6.63 9.92
C ILE A 368 -68.94 -6.24 10.15
N TYR A 369 -68.64 -5.66 11.31
CA TYR A 369 -67.26 -5.36 11.71
C TYR A 369 -66.36 -6.60 11.65
N LEU A 370 -66.78 -7.70 12.29
CA LEU A 370 -66.01 -8.95 12.32
C LEU A 370 -65.83 -9.54 10.92
N ASP A 371 -66.89 -9.58 10.11
CA ASP A 371 -66.83 -10.07 8.72
C ASP A 371 -65.84 -9.26 7.88
N HIS A 372 -65.89 -7.93 7.98
CA HIS A 372 -64.98 -7.06 7.23
C HIS A 372 -63.53 -7.19 7.72
N TYR A 373 -63.32 -7.23 9.05
CA TYR A 373 -62.00 -7.38 9.64
C TYR A 373 -61.35 -8.70 9.21
N GLU A 374 -62.06 -9.82 9.33
CA GLU A 374 -61.51 -11.14 8.99
C GLU A 374 -61.23 -11.29 7.49
N LYS A 375 -62.09 -10.77 6.61
CA LYS A 375 -61.85 -10.79 5.16
C LYS A 375 -60.64 -9.94 4.77
N CYS A 376 -60.58 -8.69 5.23
CA CYS A 376 -59.44 -7.81 4.96
C CYS A 376 -58.14 -8.38 5.53
N LYS A 377 -58.18 -8.93 6.74
CA LYS A 377 -57.03 -9.59 7.37
C LYS A 377 -56.58 -10.81 6.59
N GLY A 378 -57.52 -11.66 6.15
CA GLY A 378 -57.23 -12.82 5.31
C GLY A 378 -56.53 -12.43 4.01
N GLU A 379 -57.04 -11.42 3.31
CA GLU A 379 -56.43 -10.93 2.08
C GLU A 379 -55.02 -10.35 2.31
N LEU A 380 -54.78 -9.65 3.41
CA LEU A 380 -53.43 -9.18 3.74
C LEU A 380 -52.47 -10.33 4.06
N ILE A 381 -52.94 -11.37 4.75
CA ILE A 381 -52.15 -12.59 5.02
C ILE A 381 -51.82 -13.31 3.71
N ASP A 382 -52.77 -13.43 2.79
CA ASP A 382 -52.54 -13.98 1.44
C ASP A 382 -51.51 -13.15 0.65
N LYS A 383 -51.35 -11.87 1.01
CA LYS A 383 -50.31 -10.98 0.49
C LYS A 383 -49.02 -10.98 1.33
N LEU A 384 -48.77 -12.01 2.14
CA LEU A 384 -47.55 -12.22 2.92
C LEU A 384 -47.33 -11.25 4.09
N PHE A 385 -48.37 -10.55 4.56
CA PHE A 385 -48.28 -9.79 5.81
C PHE A 385 -48.22 -10.75 7.00
N ASN A 386 -47.40 -10.41 8.00
CA ASN A 386 -47.37 -11.14 9.25
C ASN A 386 -48.70 -10.93 10.01
N PRO A 387 -49.45 -12.00 10.38
CA PRO A 387 -50.71 -11.88 11.10
C PRO A 387 -50.61 -11.08 12.41
N ALA A 388 -49.46 -11.09 13.08
CA ALA A 388 -49.21 -10.34 14.31
C ALA A 388 -49.04 -8.82 14.08
N ARG A 389 -48.87 -8.38 12.83
CA ARG A 389 -48.65 -6.98 12.44
C ARG A 389 -49.83 -6.38 11.68
N ILE A 390 -51.01 -6.97 11.82
CA ILE A 390 -52.26 -6.49 11.22
C ILE A 390 -53.18 -5.96 12.33
N PHE A 391 -53.47 -4.67 12.29
CA PHE A 391 -54.19 -3.96 13.35
C PHE A 391 -55.45 -3.27 12.79
N ALA A 392 -56.54 -3.37 13.53
CA ALA A 392 -57.73 -2.54 13.32
C ALA A 392 -57.58 -1.28 14.16
N ALA A 393 -57.53 -0.10 13.54
CA ALA A 393 -57.31 1.16 14.25
C ALA A 393 -58.43 2.15 13.98
N CYS A 394 -58.78 2.95 15.00
CA CYS A 394 -59.67 4.09 14.88
C CYS A 394 -58.93 5.41 15.19
N PRO A 395 -58.12 5.95 14.25
CA PRO A 395 -57.34 7.17 14.49
C PRO A 395 -58.21 8.41 14.73
N ARG A 396 -59.48 8.40 14.29
CA ARG A 396 -60.42 9.51 14.50
C ARG A 396 -60.67 9.75 15.99
N LEU A 397 -60.70 8.68 16.80
CA LEU A 397 -60.96 8.79 18.24
C LEU A 397 -59.87 9.60 18.96
N GLU A 398 -58.61 9.43 18.55
CA GLU A 398 -57.44 10.13 19.11
C GLU A 398 -57.39 11.62 18.78
N LEU A 399 -58.11 12.05 17.75
CA LEU A 399 -58.19 13.45 17.33
C LEU A 399 -59.32 14.22 18.01
N LEU A 400 -60.28 13.51 18.62
CA LEU A 400 -61.45 14.12 19.25
C LEU A 400 -61.18 14.41 20.72
N GLU A 401 -61.69 15.54 21.21
CA GLU A 401 -61.68 15.81 22.64
C GLU A 401 -62.58 14.82 23.37
N GLU A 402 -62.09 14.19 24.45
CA GLU A 402 -62.81 13.17 25.23
C GLU A 402 -64.20 13.62 25.73
N ARG A 403 -64.39 14.93 25.88
CA ARG A 403 -65.64 15.54 26.35
C ARG A 403 -66.66 15.80 25.25
N SER A 404 -66.27 15.68 23.97
CA SER A 404 -67.17 15.91 22.84
C SER A 404 -68.25 14.83 22.73
N ASP A 405 -69.44 15.23 22.30
CA ASP A 405 -70.55 14.29 22.07
C ASP A 405 -70.20 13.26 20.99
N GLU A 406 -69.40 13.68 20.00
CA GLU A 406 -68.90 12.81 18.94
C GLU A 406 -67.95 11.72 19.49
N TYR A 407 -67.02 12.06 20.37
CA TYR A 407 -66.14 11.08 21.03
C TYR A 407 -66.97 10.04 21.78
N ARG A 408 -67.95 10.47 22.58
CA ARG A 408 -68.80 9.56 23.37
C ARG A 408 -69.62 8.62 22.48
N ALA A 409 -70.12 9.11 21.35
CA ALA A 409 -70.87 8.32 20.39
C ALA A 409 -69.99 7.23 19.74
N ILE A 410 -68.77 7.57 19.33
CA ILE A 410 -67.83 6.62 18.72
C ILE A 410 -67.32 5.63 19.78
N ASP A 411 -66.84 6.10 20.94
CA ASP A 411 -66.35 5.25 22.04
C ASP A 411 -67.43 4.25 22.49
N GLY A 412 -68.67 4.68 22.66
CA GLY A 412 -69.79 3.81 23.02
C GLY A 412 -70.04 2.69 22.00
N LYS A 413 -69.86 2.99 20.71
CA LYS A 413 -70.04 2.03 19.61
C LYS A 413 -68.89 1.02 19.54
N ILE A 414 -67.65 1.52 19.52
CA ILE A 414 -66.44 0.68 19.31
C ILE A 414 -66.10 -0.18 20.54
N ARG A 415 -66.62 0.11 21.74
CA ARG A 415 -66.47 -0.76 22.93
C ARG A 415 -66.88 -2.20 22.67
N HIS A 416 -67.80 -2.43 21.74
CA HIS A 416 -68.30 -3.74 21.37
C HIS A 416 -67.53 -4.38 20.20
N PHE A 417 -66.55 -3.67 19.62
CA PHE A 417 -65.73 -4.13 18.50
C PHE A 417 -64.36 -4.55 19.04
N ASP A 418 -64.07 -5.84 18.95
CA ASP A 418 -62.86 -6.42 19.53
C ASP A 418 -61.60 -5.80 18.90
N ASN A 419 -60.64 -5.42 19.74
CA ASN A 419 -59.33 -4.85 19.34
C ASN A 419 -59.35 -3.48 18.63
N LEU A 420 -60.51 -2.92 18.25
CA LEU A 420 -60.56 -1.64 17.54
C LEU A 420 -60.23 -0.44 18.44
N LYS A 421 -60.70 -0.45 19.69
CA LYS A 421 -60.50 0.66 20.64
C LYS A 421 -59.03 0.90 20.95
N ASN A 422 -58.29 -0.17 21.25
CA ASN A 422 -56.88 -0.09 21.62
C ASN A 422 -55.94 -0.30 20.42
N GLY A 423 -56.48 -0.60 19.23
CA GLY A 423 -55.68 -1.04 18.10
C GLY A 423 -54.74 0.01 17.53
N PHE A 424 -55.02 1.30 17.73
CA PHE A 424 -54.08 2.37 17.39
C PHE A 424 -52.83 2.34 18.29
N GLU A 425 -53.01 2.24 19.60
CA GLU A 425 -51.90 2.13 20.56
C GLU A 425 -51.16 0.79 20.43
N LEU A 426 -51.87 -0.31 20.14
CA LEU A 426 -51.24 -1.60 19.83
C LEU A 426 -50.36 -1.52 18.57
N ALA A 427 -50.82 -0.83 17.52
CA ALA A 427 -50.04 -0.63 16.31
C ALA A 427 -48.77 0.20 16.58
N LYS A 428 -48.86 1.25 17.39
CA LYS A 428 -47.70 2.05 17.82
C LYS A 428 -46.70 1.21 18.62
N ALA A 429 -47.18 0.47 19.61
CA ALA A 429 -46.35 -0.38 20.46
C ALA A 429 -45.62 -1.45 19.64
N ALA A 430 -46.33 -2.13 18.73
CA ALA A 430 -45.75 -3.13 17.86
C ALA A 430 -44.72 -2.54 16.87
N LEU A 431 -44.95 -1.31 16.39
CA LEU A 431 -44.00 -0.62 15.52
C LEU A 431 -42.71 -0.26 16.25
N ASN A 432 -42.81 0.25 17.48
CA ASN A 432 -41.65 0.48 18.33
C ASN A 432 -40.90 -0.82 18.64
N GLU A 433 -41.63 -1.86 19.04
CA GLU A 433 -41.04 -3.16 19.37
C GLU A 433 -40.27 -3.73 18.17
N PHE A 434 -40.84 -3.62 16.98
CA PHE A 434 -40.18 -4.04 15.75
C PHE A 434 -38.88 -3.28 15.50
N ILE A 435 -38.88 -1.96 15.69
CA ILE A 435 -37.71 -1.12 15.39
C ILE A 435 -36.62 -1.27 16.45
N GLU A 436 -37.00 -1.23 17.72
CA GLU A 436 -36.05 -1.27 18.83
C GLU A 436 -35.46 -2.68 19.03
N TYR A 437 -36.21 -3.73 18.73
CA TYR A 437 -35.82 -5.10 19.05
C TYR A 437 -35.77 -6.04 17.86
N GLU A 438 -36.83 -6.14 17.06
CA GLU A 438 -36.87 -7.12 15.97
C GLU A 438 -35.88 -6.79 14.84
N LEU A 439 -35.66 -5.51 14.52
CA LEU A 439 -34.71 -5.06 13.50
C LEU A 439 -33.25 -5.36 13.89
N PRO A 440 -32.71 -4.90 15.05
CA PRO A 440 -31.36 -5.27 15.49
C PRO A 440 -31.17 -6.79 15.58
N LYS A 441 -32.20 -7.52 16.06
CA LYS A 441 -32.20 -8.98 16.08
C LYS A 441 -32.07 -9.57 14.68
N THR A 442 -32.78 -9.03 13.71
CA THR A 442 -32.71 -9.47 12.31
C THR A 442 -31.34 -9.20 11.71
N HIS A 443 -30.75 -8.03 11.97
CA HIS A 443 -29.38 -7.70 11.56
C HIS A 443 -28.36 -8.66 12.15
N LEU A 444 -28.48 -9.00 13.45
CA LEU A 444 -27.61 -9.98 14.10
C LEU A 444 -27.77 -11.39 13.50
N LYS A 445 -28.99 -11.80 13.17
CA LYS A 445 -29.23 -13.07 12.45
C LYS A 445 -28.61 -13.07 11.05
N GLN A 446 -28.74 -11.96 10.30
CA GLN A 446 -28.11 -11.81 8.98
C GLN A 446 -26.58 -11.84 9.07
N LEU A 447 -26.01 -11.21 10.10
CA LEU A 447 -24.59 -11.27 10.38
C LEU A 447 -24.15 -12.71 10.65
N LEU A 448 -24.86 -13.45 11.51
CA LEU A 448 -24.57 -14.87 11.76
C LEU A 448 -24.65 -15.72 10.50
N ASP A 449 -25.67 -15.51 9.66
CA ASP A 449 -25.80 -16.25 8.40
C ASP A 449 -24.65 -15.97 7.43
N LEU A 450 -24.21 -14.71 7.34
CA LEU A 450 -23.03 -14.32 6.56
C LEU A 450 -21.75 -15.02 7.06
N GLY A 451 -21.60 -15.13 8.38
CA GLY A 451 -20.53 -15.90 9.00
C GLY A 451 -20.56 -17.39 8.64
N LYS A 452 -21.72 -18.01 8.83
CA LYS A 452 -21.94 -19.45 8.68
C LYS A 452 -21.86 -19.92 7.23
N THR A 453 -22.43 -19.17 6.30
CA THR A 453 -22.57 -19.59 4.89
C THR A 453 -21.39 -19.15 4.02
N ARG A 454 -20.84 -17.96 4.28
CA ARG A 454 -19.81 -17.36 3.44
C ARG A 454 -18.44 -17.39 4.11
N LEU A 455 -18.26 -16.72 5.25
CA LEU A 455 -16.94 -16.57 5.88
C LEU A 455 -16.32 -17.92 6.26
N LEU A 456 -17.09 -18.83 6.86
CA LEU A 456 -16.62 -20.18 7.19
C LEU A 456 -16.09 -20.92 5.96
N ARG A 457 -16.80 -20.85 4.83
CA ARG A 457 -16.38 -21.51 3.59
C ARG A 457 -15.07 -20.90 3.07
N PHE A 458 -15.01 -19.58 2.95
CA PHE A 458 -13.82 -18.90 2.43
C PHE A 458 -12.60 -19.02 3.34
N ALA A 459 -12.78 -19.06 4.65
CA ALA A 459 -11.69 -19.34 5.60
C ALA A 459 -11.09 -20.73 5.40
N ASN A 460 -11.92 -21.76 5.21
CA ASN A 460 -11.44 -23.11 4.90
C ASN A 460 -10.73 -23.16 3.53
N GLU A 461 -11.32 -22.57 2.49
CA GLU A 461 -10.71 -22.49 1.16
C GLU A 461 -9.34 -21.78 1.19
N ALA A 462 -9.22 -20.67 1.93
CA ALA A 462 -7.97 -19.93 2.06
C ALA A 462 -6.88 -20.77 2.74
N LEU A 463 -7.21 -21.51 3.81
CA LEU A 463 -6.27 -22.41 4.47
C LEU A 463 -5.84 -23.57 3.57
N ASP A 464 -6.76 -24.12 2.77
CA ASP A 464 -6.44 -25.16 1.80
C ASP A 464 -5.54 -24.63 0.68
N ILE A 465 -5.75 -23.40 0.20
CA ILE A 465 -4.85 -22.75 -0.76
C ILE A 465 -3.45 -22.55 -0.17
N VAL A 466 -3.35 -22.11 1.09
CA VAL A 466 -2.07 -21.95 1.80
C VAL A 466 -1.31 -23.29 1.85
N ARG A 467 -2.01 -24.40 2.15
CA ARG A 467 -1.45 -25.75 2.15
C ARG A 467 -1.02 -26.20 0.75
N GLN A 468 -1.89 -26.04 -0.26
CA GLN A 468 -1.62 -26.46 -1.64
C GLN A 468 -0.45 -25.70 -2.27
N LYS A 469 -0.36 -24.39 -2.02
CA LYS A 469 0.72 -23.53 -2.55
C LYS A 469 1.98 -23.53 -1.67
N GLN A 470 2.00 -24.31 -0.59
CA GLN A 470 3.12 -24.38 0.37
C GLN A 470 3.61 -22.98 0.79
N LEU A 471 2.68 -22.05 1.07
CA LEU A 471 3.05 -20.69 1.49
C LEU A 471 3.72 -20.67 2.88
N LEU A 472 3.53 -21.75 3.66
CA LEU A 472 4.22 -21.97 4.91
C LEU A 472 5.00 -23.30 4.85
N PRO A 473 6.25 -23.32 5.33
CA PRO A 473 7.05 -24.53 5.52
C PRO A 473 6.36 -25.56 6.42
N GLU A 474 6.43 -26.84 6.06
CA GLU A 474 5.83 -27.96 6.83
C GLU A 474 6.43 -28.08 8.25
N ASN A 475 7.68 -27.63 8.42
CA ASN A 475 8.44 -27.74 9.67
C ASN A 475 7.90 -26.83 10.79
N LEU A 476 7.11 -25.80 10.46
CA LEU A 476 6.49 -24.89 11.44
C LEU A 476 5.43 -25.56 12.32
N ALA A 477 5.02 -26.79 12.01
CA ALA A 477 4.17 -27.58 12.89
C ALA A 477 4.89 -28.12 14.14
N ILE A 478 6.24 -28.15 14.13
CA ILE A 478 7.06 -28.84 15.14
C ILE A 478 7.93 -27.86 15.95
N MET A 479 8.18 -26.66 15.43
CA MET A 479 9.04 -25.64 16.06
C MET A 479 8.44 -24.24 15.99
N SER A 480 8.88 -23.34 16.87
CA SER A 480 8.41 -21.95 16.85
C SER A 480 8.90 -21.19 15.61
N ILE A 481 8.17 -20.16 15.18
CA ILE A 481 8.56 -19.38 14.00
C ILE A 481 9.93 -18.70 14.17
N ASP A 482 10.26 -18.27 15.39
CA ASP A 482 11.56 -17.66 15.67
C ASP A 482 12.71 -18.68 15.62
N GLU A 483 12.46 -19.94 16.01
CA GLU A 483 13.43 -21.04 15.83
C GLU A 483 13.60 -21.42 14.36
N TYR A 484 12.50 -21.52 13.61
CA TYR A 484 12.53 -21.76 12.18
C TYR A 484 13.34 -20.69 11.44
N LEU A 485 13.06 -19.40 11.72
CA LEU A 485 13.78 -18.29 11.10
C LEU A 485 15.27 -18.30 11.47
N LYS A 486 15.63 -18.70 12.70
CA LYS A 486 17.04 -18.84 13.10
C LYS A 486 17.76 -19.95 12.33
N VAL A 487 17.17 -21.14 12.23
CA VAL A 487 17.75 -22.26 11.48
C VAL A 487 17.88 -21.90 10.00
N HIS A 488 16.81 -21.38 9.41
CA HIS A 488 16.78 -20.96 8.01
C HIS A 488 17.81 -19.84 7.72
N ASN A 489 17.92 -18.83 8.58
CA ASN A 489 18.94 -17.77 8.45
C ASN A 489 20.37 -18.31 8.59
N THR A 490 20.57 -19.39 9.35
CA THR A 490 21.89 -20.00 9.52
C THR A 490 22.27 -20.84 8.30
N GLU A 491 21.31 -21.57 7.72
CA GLU A 491 21.50 -22.32 6.47
C GLU A 491 21.72 -21.39 5.27
N HIS A 492 21.00 -20.27 5.22
CA HIS A 492 21.15 -19.26 4.16
C HIS A 492 22.42 -18.43 4.28
N TRP A 493 23.02 -18.30 5.47
CA TRP A 493 24.28 -17.55 5.65
C TRP A 493 25.40 -18.12 4.78
N ASP A 494 25.55 -19.45 4.76
CA ASP A 494 26.59 -20.10 3.99
C ASP A 494 26.43 -19.82 2.50
N ARG A 495 25.20 -19.94 1.99
CA ARG A 495 24.88 -19.64 0.60
C ARG A 495 25.14 -18.17 0.26
N TYR A 496 24.62 -17.24 1.06
CA TYR A 496 24.80 -15.80 0.87
C TYR A 496 26.28 -15.40 0.89
N TYR A 497 27.05 -15.92 1.85
CA TYR A 497 28.47 -15.63 1.95
C TYR A 497 29.24 -16.09 0.70
N TYR A 498 28.98 -17.30 0.20
CA TYR A 498 29.69 -17.80 -0.98
C TYR A 498 29.17 -17.19 -2.29
N GLU A 499 27.86 -17.19 -2.53
CA GLU A 499 27.25 -16.77 -3.80
C GLU A 499 27.28 -15.24 -3.98
N ASP A 500 26.98 -14.46 -2.93
CA ASP A 500 26.75 -13.02 -3.06
C ASP A 500 27.93 -12.15 -2.60
N ARG A 501 28.89 -12.71 -1.84
CA ARG A 501 30.05 -11.96 -1.31
C ARG A 501 31.38 -12.51 -1.82
N PHE A 502 31.76 -13.71 -1.39
CA PHE A 502 33.12 -14.23 -1.62
C PHE A 502 33.40 -14.52 -3.10
N ASN A 503 32.54 -15.29 -3.78
CA ASN A 503 32.78 -15.68 -5.17
C ASN A 503 32.76 -14.48 -6.13
N PRO A 504 31.82 -13.52 -6.05
CA PRO A 504 31.84 -12.32 -6.89
C PRO A 504 33.10 -11.49 -6.70
N THR A 505 33.53 -11.23 -5.46
CA THR A 505 34.76 -10.46 -5.19
C THR A 505 36.00 -11.19 -5.72
N PHE A 506 36.09 -12.51 -5.50
CA PHE A 506 37.20 -13.31 -6.00
C PHE A 506 37.22 -13.38 -7.54
N ALA A 507 36.05 -13.51 -8.18
CA ALA A 507 35.92 -13.49 -9.63
C ALA A 507 36.35 -12.13 -10.22
N LYS A 508 35.92 -11.02 -9.61
CA LYS A 508 36.33 -9.67 -9.99
C LYS A 508 37.83 -9.46 -9.86
N ALA A 509 38.43 -9.94 -8.78
CA ALA A 509 39.88 -9.88 -8.57
C ALA A 509 40.66 -10.71 -9.61
N ASN A 510 40.18 -11.90 -9.96
CA ASN A 510 40.77 -12.73 -11.02
C ASN A 510 40.60 -12.13 -12.43
N GLU A 511 39.46 -11.52 -12.71
CA GLU A 511 39.22 -10.83 -13.98
C GLU A 511 40.15 -9.63 -14.13
N TRP A 512 40.33 -8.85 -13.07
CA TRP A 512 41.28 -7.75 -13.02
C TRP A 512 42.73 -8.23 -13.22
N HIS A 513 43.15 -9.29 -12.51
CA HIS A 513 44.45 -9.95 -12.70
C HIS A 513 44.66 -10.40 -14.15
N THR A 514 43.68 -11.11 -14.72
CA THR A 514 43.73 -11.60 -16.11
C THR A 514 43.84 -10.43 -17.09
N THR A 515 43.10 -9.35 -16.86
CA THR A 515 43.13 -8.15 -17.71
C THR A 515 44.51 -7.51 -17.73
N ILE A 516 45.16 -7.36 -16.57
CA ILE A 516 46.51 -6.79 -16.46
C ILE A 516 47.56 -7.68 -17.16
N ILE A 517 47.50 -8.99 -16.94
CA ILE A 517 48.52 -9.91 -17.47
C ILE A 517 48.36 -10.17 -18.97
N THR A 518 47.12 -10.20 -19.48
CA THR A 518 46.85 -10.61 -20.87
C THR A 518 46.51 -9.44 -21.80
N ARG A 519 45.52 -8.61 -21.44
CA ARG A 519 45.00 -7.54 -22.31
C ARG A 519 45.87 -6.30 -22.26
N ASP A 520 46.33 -5.92 -21.06
CA ASP A 520 47.11 -4.71 -20.83
C ASP A 520 48.61 -4.97 -20.78
N ARG A 521 49.07 -6.15 -21.25
CA ARG A 521 50.50 -6.51 -21.25
C ARG A 521 51.37 -5.49 -21.99
N SER A 522 50.94 -5.03 -23.16
CA SER A 522 51.66 -4.03 -23.96
C SER A 522 51.68 -2.67 -23.26
N LYS A 523 50.56 -2.30 -22.65
CA LYS A 523 50.41 -1.07 -21.85
C LYS A 523 51.34 -1.10 -20.63
N PHE A 524 51.32 -2.17 -19.84
CA PHE A 524 52.24 -2.37 -18.72
C PHE A 524 53.70 -2.20 -19.12
N ILE A 525 54.10 -2.82 -20.24
CA ILE A 525 55.48 -2.74 -20.75
C ILE A 525 55.83 -1.30 -21.14
N ASN A 526 54.93 -0.60 -21.83
CA ASN A 526 55.15 0.77 -22.26
C ASN A 526 55.20 1.73 -21.07
N ASP A 527 54.27 1.60 -20.12
CA ASP A 527 54.20 2.42 -18.91
C ASP A 527 55.47 2.21 -18.06
N THR A 528 55.90 0.96 -17.86
CA THR A 528 57.13 0.64 -17.14
C THR A 528 58.36 1.23 -17.82
N LYS A 529 58.45 1.12 -19.16
CA LYS A 529 59.56 1.70 -19.93
C LYS A 529 59.58 3.21 -19.81
N GLN A 530 58.42 3.86 -19.93
CA GLN A 530 58.29 5.30 -19.84
C GLN A 530 58.66 5.82 -18.45
N ILE A 531 58.15 5.18 -17.38
CA ILE A 531 58.49 5.56 -16.00
C ILE A 531 59.98 5.36 -15.73
N PHE A 532 60.56 4.23 -16.16
CA PHE A 532 62.01 4.01 -16.05
C PHE A 532 62.78 5.10 -16.80
N HIS A 533 62.42 5.34 -18.07
CA HIS A 533 63.05 6.32 -18.94
C HIS A 533 63.02 7.73 -18.34
N ASP A 534 61.83 8.22 -17.99
CA ASP A 534 61.63 9.59 -17.52
C ASP A 534 62.30 9.81 -16.16
N CYS A 535 62.18 8.85 -15.24
CA CYS A 535 62.83 8.92 -13.94
C CYS A 535 64.36 8.85 -14.06
N PHE A 536 64.88 7.96 -14.90
CA PHE A 536 66.33 7.80 -15.10
C PHE A 536 66.94 9.00 -15.80
N LEU A 537 66.29 9.57 -16.82
CA LEU A 537 66.74 10.80 -17.47
C LEU A 537 66.77 11.99 -16.52
N GLU A 538 65.74 12.13 -15.67
CA GLU A 538 65.70 13.22 -14.69
C GLU A 538 66.88 13.11 -13.72
N LEU A 539 67.13 11.92 -13.17
CA LEU A 539 68.19 11.67 -12.20
C LEU A 539 69.60 11.70 -12.80
N THR A 540 69.74 11.56 -14.12
CA THR A 540 71.03 11.64 -14.82
C THR A 540 71.42 13.07 -15.24
N LYS A 541 70.54 14.07 -15.11
CA LYS A 541 70.85 15.49 -15.44
C LYS A 541 72.08 16.03 -14.69
N GLU A 542 72.24 15.68 -13.43
CA GLU A 542 73.40 16.08 -12.62
C GLU A 542 74.67 15.31 -13.01
N PHE A 543 74.53 14.02 -13.35
CA PHE A 543 75.63 13.17 -13.82
C PHE A 543 76.23 13.67 -15.15
N MET A 544 75.40 14.29 -15.99
CA MET A 544 75.77 14.86 -17.29
C MET A 544 76.54 16.18 -17.21
N GLN A 545 76.71 16.77 -16.02
CA GLN A 545 77.50 17.99 -15.89
C GLN A 545 78.98 17.75 -16.27
N PRO A 546 79.61 18.69 -16.98
CA PRO A 546 81.01 18.57 -17.39
C PRO A 546 81.91 18.55 -16.15
N GLN A 547 82.61 17.44 -15.95
CA GLN A 547 83.62 17.30 -14.90
C GLN A 547 85.00 17.75 -15.41
N GLN A 548 85.91 18.04 -14.48
CA GLN A 548 87.28 18.48 -14.76
C GLN A 548 87.97 17.50 -15.73
N ARG A 549 88.57 18.02 -16.81
CA ARG A 549 89.25 17.20 -17.83
C ARG A 549 90.30 16.31 -17.17
N ILE A 550 90.10 15.00 -17.24
CA ILE A 550 91.03 13.99 -16.66
C ILE A 550 92.43 14.15 -17.22
N ASP A 551 92.55 14.58 -18.46
CA ASP A 551 93.79 14.92 -19.13
C ASP A 551 94.56 16.07 -18.44
N LYS A 552 93.90 17.01 -17.76
CA LYS A 552 94.59 17.97 -16.86
C LYS A 552 95.10 17.32 -15.58
N LEU A 553 94.31 16.44 -14.96
CA LEU A 553 94.71 15.71 -13.74
C LEU A 553 95.87 14.73 -14.01
N MET A 554 95.82 14.03 -15.15
CA MET A 554 96.90 13.15 -15.60
C MET A 554 98.17 13.94 -15.92
N TYR A 555 98.01 15.13 -16.52
CA TYR A 555 99.11 16.05 -16.81
C TYR A 555 99.80 16.55 -15.54
N GLU A 556 99.02 17.00 -14.55
CA GLU A 556 99.51 17.49 -13.25
C GLU A 556 100.27 16.42 -12.46
N VAL A 557 99.89 15.14 -12.60
CA VAL A 557 100.47 14.04 -11.81
C VAL A 557 101.66 13.34 -12.50
N TYR A 558 101.70 13.24 -13.84
CA TYR A 558 102.67 12.36 -14.53
C TYR A 558 103.52 13.02 -15.65
N GLY A 559 103.23 14.26 -16.09
CA GLY A 559 103.98 14.95 -17.17
C GLY A 559 103.84 14.32 -18.58
N TYR A 560 104.55 14.88 -19.58
CA TYR A 560 104.36 14.56 -21.02
C TYR A 560 104.93 13.20 -21.50
N THR A 561 105.57 12.41 -20.65
CA THR A 561 106.39 11.27 -21.11
C THR A 561 106.05 9.98 -20.40
N LYS A 562 105.04 9.27 -20.92
CA LYS A 562 104.97 7.81 -21.04
C LYS A 562 103.66 7.38 -21.71
N LEU A 563 103.73 6.95 -22.97
CA LEU A 563 102.71 6.10 -23.59
C LEU A 563 102.75 4.73 -22.89
N ILE A 564 101.94 4.55 -21.86
CA ILE A 564 101.71 3.25 -21.22
C ILE A 564 100.44 2.65 -21.82
N LEU A 565 100.52 1.39 -22.24
CA LEU A 565 99.38 0.61 -22.76
C LEU A 565 98.31 0.28 -21.70
N ASN A 566 98.51 0.63 -20.43
CA ASN A 566 97.62 0.32 -19.30
C ASN A 566 96.96 1.60 -18.75
N ALA A 567 95.70 1.48 -18.27
CA ALA A 567 94.96 2.59 -17.68
C ALA A 567 95.69 3.19 -16.46
N HIS A 568 95.75 4.53 -16.37
CA HIS A 568 96.40 5.21 -15.24
C HIS A 568 95.55 5.10 -13.96
N PRO A 569 96.15 5.06 -12.74
CA PRO A 569 95.38 4.96 -11.49
C PRO A 569 94.29 6.06 -11.29
N PRO A 570 94.51 7.34 -11.64
CA PRO A 570 93.45 8.35 -11.60
C PRO A 570 92.28 8.06 -12.56
N ASP A 571 92.57 7.41 -13.68
CA ASP A 571 91.60 6.98 -14.69
C ASP A 571 90.68 5.90 -14.11
N ASN A 572 91.25 4.90 -13.43
CA ASN A 572 90.49 3.84 -12.75
C ASN A 572 89.65 4.38 -11.59
N ASN A 573 90.21 5.24 -10.75
CA ASN A 573 89.48 5.85 -9.64
C ASN A 573 88.29 6.69 -10.13
N GLN A 574 88.45 7.42 -11.24
CA GLN A 574 87.36 8.19 -11.82
C GLN A 574 86.28 7.29 -12.44
N ARG A 575 86.66 6.16 -13.06
CA ARG A 575 85.68 5.16 -13.53
C ARG A 575 84.90 4.54 -12.39
N GLU A 576 85.56 4.16 -11.30
CA GLU A 576 84.90 3.59 -10.12
C GLU A 576 83.92 4.61 -9.51
N LYS A 577 84.32 5.88 -9.43
CA LYS A 577 83.45 6.96 -8.96
C LYS A 577 82.23 7.15 -9.86
N LEU A 578 82.42 7.21 -11.18
CA LEU A 578 81.31 7.35 -12.15
C LEU A 578 80.39 6.12 -12.15
N SER A 579 80.96 4.92 -12.02
CA SER A 579 80.20 3.67 -11.89
C SER A 579 79.32 3.70 -10.63
N PHE A 580 79.89 4.11 -9.49
CA PHE A 580 79.16 4.24 -8.23
C PHE A 580 78.05 5.31 -8.30
N GLU A 581 78.31 6.46 -8.93
CA GLU A 581 77.31 7.50 -9.15
C GLU A 581 76.14 6.99 -10.01
N LEU A 582 76.44 6.26 -11.09
CA LEU A 582 75.43 5.70 -11.99
C LEU A 582 74.66 4.53 -11.35
N GLU A 583 75.32 3.69 -10.56
CA GLU A 583 74.68 2.66 -9.74
C GLU A 583 73.70 3.27 -8.73
N ASN A 584 74.07 4.37 -8.07
CA ASN A 584 73.16 5.08 -7.15
C ASN A 584 71.96 5.69 -7.87
N ILE A 585 72.13 6.14 -9.12
CA ILE A 585 71.00 6.63 -9.92
C ILE A 585 70.07 5.47 -10.29
N VAL A 586 70.62 4.33 -10.70
CA VAL A 586 69.84 3.11 -10.95
C VAL A 586 69.07 2.67 -9.70
N ASP A 587 69.70 2.74 -8.52
CA ASP A 587 69.07 2.43 -7.23
C ASP A 587 67.80 3.28 -7.02
N LYS A 588 67.96 4.60 -7.14
CA LYS A 588 66.86 5.56 -6.99
C LYS A 588 65.76 5.36 -8.04
N THR A 589 66.11 5.07 -9.29
CA THR A 589 65.11 4.76 -10.33
C THR A 589 64.36 3.47 -10.02
N SER A 590 65.07 2.44 -9.54
CA SER A 590 64.46 1.18 -9.16
C SER A 590 63.54 1.30 -7.93
N ASP A 591 63.84 2.20 -7.01
CA ASP A 591 62.96 2.59 -5.90
C ASP A 591 61.64 3.20 -6.39
N HIS A 592 61.69 4.15 -7.32
CA HIS A 592 60.49 4.78 -7.88
C HIS A 592 59.60 3.76 -8.60
N LEU A 593 60.21 2.82 -9.33
CA LEU A 593 59.47 1.74 -9.99
C LEU A 593 58.82 0.77 -9.00
N ALA A 594 59.52 0.41 -7.93
CA ALA A 594 58.94 -0.43 -6.88
C ALA A 594 57.74 0.24 -6.19
N GLN A 595 57.84 1.55 -5.90
CA GLN A 595 56.72 2.32 -5.37
C GLN A 595 55.54 2.35 -6.34
N HIS A 596 55.79 2.60 -7.62
CA HIS A 596 54.74 2.57 -8.64
C HIS A 596 54.06 1.21 -8.70
N PHE A 597 54.81 0.10 -8.77
CA PHE A 597 54.22 -1.23 -8.83
C PHE A 597 53.42 -1.59 -7.58
N TYR A 598 53.89 -1.19 -6.40
CA TYR A 598 53.18 -1.41 -5.16
C TYR A 598 51.83 -0.67 -5.15
N HIS A 599 51.80 0.63 -5.44
CA HIS A 599 50.57 1.41 -5.39
C HIS A 599 49.59 1.05 -6.51
N SER A 600 50.09 0.88 -7.73
CA SER A 600 49.24 0.64 -8.91
C SER A 600 48.72 -0.80 -9.00
N TYR A 601 49.34 -1.77 -8.33
CA TYR A 601 48.92 -3.17 -8.45
C TYR A 601 48.62 -3.85 -7.11
N VAL A 602 49.46 -3.66 -6.09
CA VAL A 602 49.24 -4.31 -4.78
C VAL A 602 48.09 -3.62 -4.04
N CYS A 603 48.12 -2.29 -3.92
CA CYS A 603 47.06 -1.55 -3.23
C CYS A 603 45.72 -1.60 -4.00
N GLU A 604 45.75 -1.58 -5.32
CA GLU A 604 44.53 -1.67 -6.14
C GLU A 604 43.85 -3.03 -5.96
N LEU A 605 44.61 -4.13 -5.99
CA LEU A 605 44.07 -5.45 -5.71
C LEU A 605 43.54 -5.58 -4.27
N GLU A 606 44.25 -5.02 -3.30
CA GLU A 606 43.80 -4.98 -1.90
C GLU A 606 42.45 -4.25 -1.76
N ASN A 607 42.25 -3.15 -2.50
CA ASN A 607 40.97 -2.43 -2.53
C ASN A 607 39.85 -3.29 -3.12
N ILE A 608 40.10 -3.98 -4.23
CA ILE A 608 39.12 -4.88 -4.85
C ILE A 608 38.76 -6.02 -3.89
N LEU A 609 39.75 -6.63 -3.22
CA LEU A 609 39.53 -7.71 -2.27
C LEU A 609 38.76 -7.26 -1.02
N ASN A 610 38.89 -6.00 -0.62
CA ASN A 610 38.12 -5.41 0.47
C ASN A 610 36.64 -5.15 0.12
N GLU A 611 36.24 -5.23 -1.15
CA GLU A 611 34.82 -5.12 -1.55
C GLU A 611 33.95 -6.29 -1.06
N ILE A 612 34.56 -7.36 -0.52
CA ILE A 612 33.84 -8.46 0.14
C ILE A 612 32.91 -7.98 1.27
N SER A 613 33.25 -6.84 1.90
CA SER A 613 32.37 -6.15 2.85
C SER A 613 32.52 -4.63 2.70
N PRO A 614 31.59 -3.97 2.01
CA PRO A 614 31.56 -2.50 1.93
C PRO A 614 31.45 -1.82 3.31
N GLU A 615 30.92 -2.53 4.30
CA GLU A 615 30.64 -2.04 5.65
C GLU A 615 31.88 -2.01 6.55
N GLU A 616 32.94 -2.77 6.21
CA GLU A 616 34.19 -2.80 6.96
C GLU A 616 35.40 -2.57 6.06
N LYS A 617 35.89 -1.32 6.08
CA LYS A 617 37.15 -0.97 5.42
C LYS A 617 38.30 -1.75 6.06
N ASP A 618 39.18 -2.30 5.23
CA ASP A 618 40.41 -3.02 5.62
C ASP A 618 40.21 -4.43 6.22
N LEU A 619 39.15 -5.15 5.85
CA LEU A 619 38.96 -6.55 6.24
C LEU A 619 40.14 -7.45 5.78
N TYR A 620 40.65 -7.21 4.57
CA TYR A 620 41.86 -7.81 4.04
C TYR A 620 43.01 -6.81 4.07
N ARG A 621 44.10 -7.21 4.74
CA ARG A 621 45.41 -6.56 4.64
C ARG A 621 46.47 -7.53 4.14
N THR A 622 47.23 -7.06 3.17
CA THR A 622 48.37 -7.78 2.59
C THR A 622 49.52 -7.93 3.57
N LYS A 623 50.24 -9.07 3.51
CA LYS A 623 51.54 -9.24 4.19
C LYS A 623 52.72 -8.74 3.36
N LEU A 624 52.51 -8.47 2.08
CA LEU A 624 53.53 -7.96 1.16
C LEU A 624 53.78 -6.48 1.49
N SER A 625 54.97 -6.17 2.02
CA SER A 625 55.36 -4.79 2.33
C SER A 625 56.04 -4.12 1.15
N LEU A 626 55.93 -2.78 1.07
CA LEU A 626 56.65 -1.98 0.09
C LEU A 626 58.17 -2.23 0.14
N GLU A 627 58.75 -2.45 1.33
CA GLU A 627 60.16 -2.76 1.49
C GLU A 627 60.55 -4.05 0.76
N LYS A 628 59.75 -5.11 0.88
CA LYS A 628 59.99 -6.37 0.17
C LYS A 628 59.92 -6.17 -1.35
N CYS A 629 58.94 -5.40 -1.82
CA CYS A 629 58.83 -5.04 -3.25
C CYS A 629 60.05 -4.26 -3.75
N ARG A 630 60.57 -3.31 -2.95
CA ARG A 630 61.80 -2.56 -3.27
C ARG A 630 62.99 -3.50 -3.44
N TYR A 631 63.24 -4.37 -2.47
CA TYR A 631 64.35 -5.34 -2.54
C TYR A 631 64.30 -6.23 -3.78
N GLU A 632 63.13 -6.75 -4.14
CA GLU A 632 62.97 -7.64 -5.29
C GLU A 632 63.15 -6.91 -6.64
N VAL A 633 62.63 -5.68 -6.75
CA VAL A 633 62.80 -4.84 -7.94
C VAL A 633 64.26 -4.39 -8.09
N HIS A 634 64.88 -3.96 -7.00
CA HIS A 634 66.31 -3.62 -6.95
C HIS A 634 67.17 -4.78 -7.43
N ALA A 635 67.00 -5.96 -6.83
CA ALA A 635 67.77 -7.15 -7.17
C ALA A 635 67.64 -7.51 -8.67
N LEU A 636 66.45 -7.35 -9.25
CA LEU A 636 66.22 -7.59 -10.66
C LEU A 636 66.93 -6.57 -11.55
N ILE A 637 66.82 -5.27 -11.24
CA ILE A 637 67.39 -4.18 -12.04
C ILE A 637 68.92 -4.16 -11.94
N PHE A 638 69.49 -4.28 -10.74
CA PHE A 638 70.94 -4.28 -10.53
C PHE A 638 71.65 -5.45 -11.21
N ARG A 639 71.00 -6.62 -11.29
CA ARG A 639 71.55 -7.79 -11.99
C ARG A 639 71.84 -7.50 -13.48
N ILE A 640 71.21 -6.46 -14.03
CA ILE A 640 71.24 -6.12 -15.45
C ILE A 640 72.03 -4.83 -15.66
N CYS A 641 71.79 -3.81 -14.85
CA CYS A 641 72.45 -2.53 -15.01
C CYS A 641 73.94 -2.61 -14.66
N ARG A 642 74.37 -3.37 -13.65
CA ARG A 642 75.80 -3.41 -13.25
C ARG A 642 76.75 -3.86 -14.38
N PRO A 643 76.49 -4.98 -15.08
CA PRO A 643 77.31 -5.36 -16.23
C PRO A 643 77.34 -4.30 -17.34
N VAL A 644 76.20 -3.63 -17.58
CA VAL A 644 76.07 -2.59 -18.62
C VAL A 644 76.83 -1.32 -18.22
N ILE A 645 76.71 -0.86 -16.96
CA ILE A 645 77.48 0.26 -16.41
C ILE A 645 78.98 -0.01 -16.56
N MET A 646 79.42 -1.21 -16.18
CA MET A 646 80.82 -1.61 -16.26
C MET A 646 81.34 -1.65 -17.70
N ALA A 647 80.50 -2.05 -18.67
CA ALA A 647 80.85 -2.11 -20.08
C ALA A 647 80.81 -0.73 -20.77
N GLY A 648 79.83 0.11 -20.46
CA GLY A 648 79.65 1.44 -21.06
C GLY A 648 80.70 2.46 -20.60
N LEU A 649 81.21 2.33 -19.37
CA LEU A 649 82.26 3.22 -18.82
C LEU A 649 83.70 2.72 -19.10
N ARG A 650 83.89 1.89 -20.13
CA ARG A 650 85.16 1.16 -20.42
C ARG A 650 86.35 2.06 -20.75
N TYR A 651 86.15 3.29 -21.24
CA TYR A 651 87.22 4.26 -21.45
C TYR A 651 86.97 5.48 -20.57
N SER A 652 87.93 5.83 -19.71
CA SER A 652 87.82 7.08 -18.98
C SER A 652 88.31 8.22 -19.86
N ARG A 653 87.32 8.87 -20.44
CA ARG A 653 87.41 10.29 -20.68
C ARG A 653 86.18 10.87 -20.04
N SER A 654 86.35 11.97 -19.33
CA SER A 654 85.29 12.88 -18.87
C SER A 654 84.52 13.52 -20.05
N ASP A 655 84.36 12.78 -21.14
CA ASP A 655 83.70 13.14 -22.38
C ASP A 655 82.20 12.97 -22.20
N PHE A 656 81.49 14.04 -22.51
CA PHE A 656 80.04 14.11 -22.49
C PHE A 656 79.43 12.99 -23.34
N HIS A 657 80.07 12.62 -24.46
CA HIS A 657 79.54 11.63 -25.38
C HIS A 657 79.52 10.21 -24.79
N CYS A 658 80.55 9.81 -24.02
CA CYS A 658 80.57 8.49 -23.39
C CYS A 658 79.55 8.36 -22.25
N LYS A 659 79.33 9.45 -21.48
CA LYS A 659 78.26 9.49 -20.46
C LYS A 659 76.89 9.39 -21.12
N GLU A 660 76.68 10.11 -22.21
CA GLU A 660 75.44 10.07 -22.99
C GLU A 660 75.16 8.68 -23.57
N GLU A 661 76.19 8.03 -24.13
CA GLU A 661 76.09 6.68 -24.70
C GLU A 661 75.76 5.65 -23.61
N ALA A 662 76.43 5.67 -22.46
CA ALA A 662 76.12 4.80 -21.32
C ALA A 662 74.69 4.99 -20.78
N ILE A 663 74.20 6.23 -20.73
CA ILE A 663 72.81 6.52 -20.33
C ILE A 663 71.82 5.97 -21.36
N ARG A 664 72.06 6.21 -22.66
CA ARG A 664 71.22 5.70 -23.75
C ARG A 664 71.15 4.18 -23.76
N GLU A 665 72.29 3.52 -23.55
CA GLU A 665 72.37 2.06 -23.44
C GLU A 665 71.61 1.54 -22.22
N LEU A 666 71.74 2.16 -21.06
CA LEU A 666 71.00 1.73 -19.86
C LEU A 666 69.50 1.91 -19.98
N ILE A 667 69.04 3.02 -20.56
CA ILE A 667 67.63 3.29 -20.83
C ILE A 667 67.03 2.23 -21.75
N TYR A 668 67.79 1.77 -22.74
CA TYR A 668 67.31 0.80 -23.72
C TYR A 668 67.44 -0.65 -23.22
N ILE A 669 68.59 -1.01 -22.66
CA ILE A 669 68.94 -2.39 -22.31
C ILE A 669 68.28 -2.80 -20.99
N ALA A 670 68.23 -1.93 -19.97
CA ALA A 670 67.75 -2.33 -18.64
C ALA A 670 66.27 -2.80 -18.64
N PRO A 671 65.32 -2.08 -19.27
CA PRO A 671 63.92 -2.53 -19.31
C PRO A 671 63.73 -3.78 -20.20
N ILE A 672 64.51 -3.91 -21.29
CA ILE A 672 64.37 -4.98 -22.28
C ILE A 672 65.00 -6.30 -21.79
N VAL A 673 66.18 -6.24 -21.18
CA VAL A 673 66.86 -7.44 -20.65
C VAL A 673 66.18 -7.91 -19.35
N ALA A 674 65.62 -7.00 -18.55
CA ALA A 674 64.82 -7.35 -17.37
C ALA A 674 63.52 -8.08 -17.72
N TYR A 675 63.07 -7.90 -18.95
CA TYR A 675 61.95 -8.63 -19.52
C TYR A 675 62.38 -10.03 -19.99
N LYS A 676 63.51 -10.18 -20.69
CA LYS A 676 63.95 -11.47 -21.27
C LYS A 676 64.49 -12.47 -20.23
N ILE A 677 65.29 -12.01 -19.24
CA ILE A 677 65.86 -12.89 -18.19
C ILE A 677 64.78 -13.61 -17.36
N VAL A 678 63.59 -13.01 -17.24
CA VAL A 678 62.51 -13.61 -16.46
C VAL A 678 61.65 -14.55 -17.31
N ASN A 679 61.62 -14.37 -18.63
CA ASN A 679 60.88 -15.24 -19.55
C ASN A 679 61.56 -16.61 -19.73
N ASP A 680 62.89 -16.69 -19.66
CA ASP A 680 63.64 -17.95 -19.82
C ASP A 680 63.81 -18.76 -18.52
N ARG A 681 63.53 -18.16 -17.35
CA ARG A 681 63.54 -18.88 -16.07
C ARG A 681 62.47 -19.97 -15.97
N THR A 682 61.45 -19.96 -16.82
CA THR A 682 60.45 -21.03 -16.89
C THR A 682 60.91 -22.22 -17.74
N GLN A 683 62.06 -22.14 -18.44
CA GLN A 683 62.61 -23.24 -19.24
C GLN A 683 64.02 -23.70 -18.86
N ASP A 684 64.80 -22.94 -18.08
CA ASP A 684 66.21 -23.29 -17.82
C ASP A 684 66.46 -23.96 -16.45
N ASN A 685 66.40 -25.29 -16.42
CA ASN A 685 66.88 -26.15 -15.32
C ASN A 685 68.40 -26.40 -15.36
N ARG A 686 69.18 -25.73 -16.24
CA ARG A 686 70.60 -26.04 -16.49
C ARG A 686 71.59 -24.90 -16.26
N GLY A 687 71.14 -23.71 -15.87
CA GLY A 687 72.05 -22.63 -15.49
C GLY A 687 72.86 -22.04 -16.66
N GLU A 688 72.33 -22.11 -17.88
CA GLU A 688 73.00 -21.60 -19.09
C GLU A 688 73.00 -20.06 -19.14
N LEU A 689 72.09 -19.38 -18.45
CA LEU A 689 72.06 -17.92 -18.35
C LEU A 689 73.29 -17.29 -17.65
N ALA A 690 73.93 -18.01 -16.73
CA ALA A 690 75.19 -17.55 -16.12
C ALA A 690 76.37 -17.55 -17.10
N LEU A 691 76.27 -18.32 -18.19
CA LEU A 691 77.27 -18.41 -19.26
C LEU A 691 77.02 -17.38 -20.38
N MET A 692 75.80 -16.83 -20.52
CA MET A 692 75.50 -15.81 -21.53
C MET A 692 75.86 -14.38 -21.11
N ILE A 693 75.81 -14.04 -19.82
CA ILE A 693 76.13 -12.69 -19.34
C ILE A 693 77.61 -12.31 -19.60
N PRO A 694 78.60 -13.20 -19.37
CA PRO A 694 79.99 -12.95 -19.79
C PRO A 694 80.13 -12.81 -21.31
N ASN A 695 79.38 -13.58 -22.11
CA ASN A 695 79.42 -13.51 -23.57
C ASN A 695 78.84 -12.20 -24.13
N LEU A 696 77.80 -11.64 -23.50
CA LEU A 696 77.21 -10.34 -23.88
C LEU A 696 78.16 -9.19 -23.52
N ALA A 697 78.84 -9.28 -22.38
CA ALA A 697 79.94 -8.41 -22.03
C ALA A 697 81.11 -8.57 -23.04
N GLU A 698 81.49 -9.80 -23.43
CA GLU A 698 82.58 -10.06 -24.38
C GLU A 698 82.28 -9.56 -25.81
N LEU A 699 81.01 -9.56 -26.21
CA LEU A 699 80.52 -9.04 -27.48
C LEU A 699 80.46 -7.50 -27.51
N LEU A 700 80.02 -6.86 -26.42
CA LEU A 700 80.17 -5.40 -26.22
C LEU A 700 81.66 -5.01 -26.13
N LEU A 701 82.52 -5.89 -25.62
CA LEU A 701 83.96 -5.67 -25.56
C LEU A 701 84.67 -5.74 -26.94
N LYS A 702 84.03 -6.26 -28.01
CA LYS A 702 84.64 -6.48 -29.33
C LYS A 702 84.15 -5.53 -30.44
N GLY A 703 83.19 -4.65 -30.19
CA GLY A 703 82.54 -3.83 -31.22
C GLY A 703 82.75 -2.33 -31.08
N GLY A 704 83.13 -1.66 -32.18
CA GLY A 704 83.00 -0.20 -32.34
C GLY A 704 81.55 0.20 -32.65
N SER A 705 81.31 1.52 -32.67
CA SER A 705 80.03 2.29 -32.64
C SER A 705 78.91 1.97 -33.67
N GLY A 706 78.83 0.73 -34.18
CA GLY A 706 77.74 0.23 -35.02
C GLY A 706 77.39 -1.25 -34.75
N THR A 707 77.78 -1.77 -33.59
CA THR A 707 77.61 -3.20 -33.23
C THR A 707 76.41 -3.49 -32.33
N SER A 708 75.88 -2.49 -31.63
CA SER A 708 74.67 -2.59 -30.80
C SER A 708 73.43 -2.96 -31.62
N GLU A 709 73.24 -2.40 -32.83
CA GLU A 709 72.14 -2.77 -33.76
C GLU A 709 72.25 -4.21 -34.29
N ARG A 710 73.47 -4.72 -34.55
CA ARG A 710 73.69 -6.10 -35.03
C ARG A 710 73.60 -7.14 -33.91
N LEU A 711 73.97 -6.79 -32.67
CA LEU A 711 73.72 -7.63 -31.49
C LEU A 711 72.22 -7.78 -31.22
N ILE A 712 71.48 -6.70 -31.40
CA ILE A 712 70.02 -6.71 -31.32
C ILE A 712 69.47 -7.69 -32.37
N GLN A 713 69.88 -7.61 -33.64
CA GLN A 713 69.44 -8.57 -34.67
C GLN A 713 69.80 -10.03 -34.36
N SER A 714 70.98 -10.35 -33.82
CA SER A 714 71.34 -11.75 -33.52
C SER A 714 70.62 -12.32 -32.29
N LEU A 715 70.21 -11.48 -31.34
CA LEU A 715 69.36 -11.85 -30.20
C LEU A 715 67.87 -12.07 -30.57
N PHE A 716 67.46 -11.70 -31.79
CA PHE A 716 66.07 -11.78 -32.29
C PHE A 716 65.84 -12.83 -33.40
N VAL A 717 66.86 -13.56 -33.89
CA VAL A 717 66.72 -14.47 -35.08
C VAL A 717 66.52 -15.95 -34.72
N ARG A 718 66.34 -16.31 -33.45
CA ARG A 718 65.90 -17.67 -33.07
C ARG A 718 64.58 -17.58 -32.35
N ASP A 719 63.52 -17.43 -33.14
CA ASP A 719 62.16 -17.90 -32.91
C ASP A 719 61.29 -17.27 -34.03
N GLU A 720 61.42 -17.84 -35.25
CA GLU A 720 60.29 -17.90 -36.18
C GLU A 720 59.56 -19.22 -35.95
#